data_AF-A0A2G7FRB1-F1
#
_entry.id   AF-A0A2G7FRB1-F1
#
_cell.length_a   1.000
_cell.length_b   1.000
_cell.length_c   1.000
_cell.angle_alpha   90.00
_cell.angle_beta   90.00
_cell.angle_gamma   90.00
#
_symmetry.space_group_name_H-M   'P 1'
#
loop_
_entity.id
_entity.type
_entity.pdbx_description
1 polymer ?
#
loop_
_entity_poly.entity_id
_entity_poly.type
_entity_poly.pdbx_seq_one_letter_code
_entity_poly.pdbx_strand_id
1 'polypeptide(L)'
;MGSLCRLVAVSASLFAVATAQIRVRLSPSTVNELAEPDFHTWTIENESQNASTTIDSLDLTLSSSANSDLEGNSYKYQYTRPVSHLGERVVNQGITTSGDNPGPITLTIQGLEAGEHTLLTWHNAWDSLNSTGTISVSVDGEDKASDIEQSIRVDNIWEAAASYVTFTVDSADQAVEIVYTPSGADGLVYLNGFEMDTPALKDQISFPSPPHREEHLELGDGESITATWRAPSSGDSVTYNVYMGTSSDALEVVKEGLSETQLALSGLNTMDTFYWRVDVISGDNTYTGRIFMFRLAQLAFPGAEGYGRFARGGRGGKVIKVTSLEDSEEPGTLRYALAVATGPRIVVFDVGGVITIDSRLTVSDSYVTVAGQTAPGKGIAIQGHPLGLSGASDVIFRHVRVRPGTSSNETVDGMGMAGSNYCILDRCSMGWAIDECFSSRTAHNITFQRNMISEPLNVAGHKNYPAGTAHGYAATIGGDVGSFHHNLISHAEGRSWSMGGGVDDNSTFAGRLDIRNNVVYNFGSRVTDGGAKEVNFVGNLYKQGPASELTYDLKATYEDNLPGTQQYYCAGNLMPDVFDQDSVQYPSGTGTGQTSKIACFADVSINPAPEYQKFFDEPFFPSYIEEHTSTEAYKRVLSDSGASQPVVDDHDKRIIQETLNGTATYKGSKTGKPGLIDNEADVGGLEDFPTTTRPTNWDANDDGIADWWDGSTGGDGYTAIEGYINFMADPHAFVAPGASVKYDLAGLAAGFSKPAFEVSGGELGSVSVAGIVATYTAGDKAGVDHFNVTISDDEGSTWERSVGVAIFEDADSVE
;
A
#
# COMPACT_ATOMS: atom_id res chain seq x y z
N MET A 1 -5.97 70.36 -4.40
CA MET A 1 -5.86 70.29 -2.93
C MET A 1 -5.66 68.82 -2.61
N GLY A 2 -4.47 68.23 -2.59
CA GLY A 2 -3.24 68.67 -1.94
C GLY A 2 -3.21 68.06 -0.54
N SER A 3 -2.57 66.90 -0.35
CA SER A 3 -1.72 66.62 0.81
C SER A 3 -1.06 65.22 0.78
N LEU A 4 0.27 65.26 0.82
CA LEU A 4 1.21 64.38 1.51
C LEU A 4 1.35 62.89 1.13
N CYS A 5 2.40 62.66 0.33
CA CYS A 5 3.29 61.50 0.39
C CYS A 5 3.68 61.14 1.83
N ARG A 6 3.50 59.88 2.22
CA ARG A 6 4.38 59.19 3.16
C ARG A 6 5.11 58.10 2.37
N LEU A 7 6.37 58.37 2.02
CA LEU A 7 7.32 57.30 1.72
C LEU A 7 7.53 56.52 3.02
N VAL A 8 6.96 55.33 3.12
CA VAL A 8 7.47 54.31 4.04
C VAL A 8 8.59 53.61 3.29
N ALA A 9 9.81 53.76 3.77
CA ALA A 9 10.93 52.96 3.31
C ALA A 9 10.64 51.52 3.74
N VAL A 10 10.13 50.71 2.81
CA VAL A 10 10.13 49.26 2.94
C VAL A 10 11.61 48.87 2.81
N SER A 11 12.23 48.42 3.91
CA SER A 11 13.49 47.72 3.79
C SER A 11 13.21 46.47 2.97
N ALA A 12 13.75 46.42 1.76
CA ALA A 12 13.86 45.19 1.02
C ALA A 12 14.80 44.29 1.82
N SER A 13 14.24 43.48 2.70
CA SER A 13 14.91 42.27 3.17
C SER A 13 15.16 41.47 1.89
N LEU A 14 16.43 41.37 1.50
CA LEU A 14 16.82 40.44 0.45
C LEU A 14 16.29 39.08 0.87
N PHE A 15 15.31 38.55 0.13
CA PHE A 15 15.10 37.12 0.11
C PHE A 15 16.40 36.52 -0.41
N ALA A 16 17.24 36.04 0.49
CA ALA A 16 18.31 35.14 0.11
C ALA A 16 17.61 33.96 -0.58
N VAL A 17 17.83 33.83 -1.89
CA VAL A 17 17.47 32.61 -2.59
C VAL A 17 18.28 31.52 -1.88
N ALA A 18 17.62 30.65 -1.13
CA ALA A 18 18.27 29.52 -0.52
C ALA A 18 18.88 28.70 -1.67
N THR A 19 20.21 28.65 -1.76
CA THR A 19 20.89 27.66 -2.57
C THR A 19 20.45 26.28 -2.08
N ALA A 20 20.13 25.38 -3.00
CA ALA A 20 19.74 24.02 -2.63
C ALA A 20 20.88 23.39 -1.81
N GLN A 21 20.58 22.99 -0.57
CA GLN A 21 21.56 22.34 0.30
C GLN A 21 21.91 20.97 -0.26
N ILE A 22 23.20 20.70 -0.45
CA ILE A 22 23.67 19.41 -0.92
C ILE A 22 23.68 18.44 0.26
N ARG A 23 22.92 17.36 0.13
CA ARG A 23 22.79 16.30 1.15
C ARG A 23 23.23 14.99 0.55
N VAL A 24 24.14 14.29 1.21
CA VAL A 24 24.72 13.05 0.72
C VAL A 24 24.60 11.98 1.79
N ARG A 25 24.08 10.81 1.42
CA ARG A 25 24.20 9.59 2.22
C ARG A 25 25.27 8.69 1.62
N LEU A 26 26.04 8.04 2.49
CA LEU A 26 27.06 7.07 2.09
C LEU A 26 26.46 5.66 2.15
N SER A 27 26.45 4.97 1.01
CA SER A 27 25.86 3.62 0.91
C SER A 27 26.93 2.60 0.49
N PRO A 28 27.18 1.54 1.27
CA PRO A 28 28.10 0.48 0.87
C PRO A 28 27.52 -0.34 -0.28
N SER A 29 28.36 -0.79 -1.23
CA SER A 29 27.91 -1.62 -2.38
C SER A 29 27.34 -2.99 -1.98
N THR A 30 27.54 -3.41 -0.72
CA THR A 30 27.01 -4.65 -0.13
C THR A 30 25.61 -4.51 0.48
N VAL A 31 25.10 -3.28 0.61
CA VAL A 31 23.80 -2.97 1.24
C VAL A 31 22.73 -2.82 0.16
N ASN A 32 21.53 -3.35 0.42
CA ASN A 32 20.41 -3.17 -0.51
C ASN A 32 19.99 -1.70 -0.52
N GLU A 33 19.99 -1.10 -1.71
CA GLU A 33 19.64 0.30 -1.85
C GLU A 33 18.12 0.51 -1.70
N LEU A 34 17.73 1.25 -0.66
CA LEU A 34 16.37 1.78 -0.50
C LEU A 34 16.34 3.23 -0.98
N ALA A 35 15.27 3.65 -1.65
CA ALA A 35 15.13 5.04 -2.09
C ALA A 35 15.17 6.04 -0.90
N GLU A 36 15.90 7.13 -1.06
CA GLU A 36 15.93 8.25 -0.12
C GLU A 36 15.99 9.58 -0.90
N PRO A 37 14.87 10.08 -1.44
CA PRO A 37 14.88 11.17 -2.42
C PRO A 37 15.37 12.53 -1.89
N ASP A 38 15.52 12.68 -0.58
CA ASP A 38 16.07 13.90 0.05
C ASP A 38 17.60 13.93 0.08
N PHE A 39 18.26 12.83 -0.27
CA PHE A 39 19.72 12.67 -0.23
C PHE A 39 20.23 12.07 -1.53
N HIS A 40 21.32 12.64 -2.06
CA HIS A 40 22.10 11.95 -3.09
C HIS A 40 22.72 10.69 -2.47
N THR A 41 22.59 9.57 -3.17
CA THR A 41 23.23 8.31 -2.76
C THR A 41 24.61 8.24 -3.37
N TRP A 42 25.64 8.23 -2.53
CA TRP A 42 26.99 7.92 -2.95
C TRP A 42 27.31 6.47 -2.60
N THR A 43 27.24 5.60 -3.61
CA THR A 43 27.62 4.19 -3.46
C THR A 43 29.14 4.05 -3.41
N ILE A 44 29.63 3.40 -2.36
CA ILE A 44 31.06 3.18 -2.09
C ILE A 44 31.33 1.69 -2.20
N GLU A 45 32.27 1.33 -3.06
CA GLU A 45 32.68 -0.07 -3.20
C GLU A 45 33.37 -0.55 -1.93
N ASN A 46 32.92 -1.69 -1.42
CA ASN A 46 33.52 -2.32 -0.25
C ASN A 46 34.95 -2.79 -0.57
N GLU A 47 35.85 -2.73 0.41
CA GLU A 47 37.28 -3.07 0.25
C GLU A 47 38.02 -2.15 -0.76
N SER A 48 37.66 -0.87 -0.80
CA SER A 48 38.32 0.14 -1.65
C SER A 48 39.14 1.13 -0.83
N GLN A 49 40.33 1.53 -1.30
CA GLN A 49 41.13 2.56 -0.59
C GLN A 49 40.61 3.98 -0.81
N ASN A 50 39.90 4.20 -1.91
CA ASN A 50 39.31 5.47 -2.27
C ASN A 50 38.07 5.25 -3.12
N ALA A 51 37.13 6.18 -3.00
CA ALA A 51 35.97 6.30 -3.86
C ALA A 51 35.81 7.76 -4.23
N SER A 52 35.46 8.04 -5.49
CA SER A 52 35.20 9.39 -5.97
C SER A 52 33.87 9.45 -6.71
N THR A 53 33.17 10.57 -6.60
CA THR A 53 31.94 10.85 -7.35
C THR A 53 31.83 12.36 -7.61
N THR A 54 30.95 12.73 -8.53
CA THR A 54 30.52 14.12 -8.70
C THR A 54 29.04 14.19 -8.36
N ILE A 55 28.68 15.05 -7.40
CA ILE A 55 27.29 15.33 -7.00
C ILE A 55 27.05 16.81 -7.25
N ASP A 56 26.08 17.11 -8.11
CA ASP A 56 25.83 18.46 -8.64
C ASP A 56 27.12 19.09 -9.21
N SER A 57 27.64 20.14 -8.55
CA SER A 57 28.90 20.81 -8.92
C SER A 57 30.08 20.41 -8.05
N LEU A 58 29.92 19.45 -7.13
CA LEU A 58 30.95 19.05 -6.19
C LEU A 58 31.63 17.75 -6.61
N ASP A 59 32.95 17.82 -6.76
CA ASP A 59 33.80 16.63 -6.88
C ASP A 59 34.18 16.17 -5.48
N LEU A 60 33.78 14.95 -5.14
CA LEU A 60 33.90 14.36 -3.82
C LEU A 60 34.82 13.15 -3.88
N THR A 61 35.75 13.03 -2.93
CA THR A 61 36.58 11.83 -2.77
C THR A 61 36.64 11.41 -1.31
N LEU A 62 36.31 10.15 -1.03
CA LEU A 62 36.45 9.53 0.27
C LEU A 62 37.65 8.60 0.24
N SER A 63 38.51 8.62 1.25
CA SER A 63 39.74 7.82 1.28
C SER A 63 40.07 7.30 2.67
N SER A 64 40.62 6.09 2.70
CA SER A 64 41.22 5.48 3.89
C SER A 64 42.73 5.74 3.93
N SER A 65 43.36 5.32 5.04
CA SER A 65 44.82 5.28 5.13
C SER A 65 45.42 4.21 4.20
N ALA A 66 46.66 4.38 3.72
CA ALA A 66 47.29 3.51 2.70
C ALA A 66 47.35 1.99 3.00
N ASN A 67 47.18 1.57 4.25
CA ASN A 67 47.18 0.16 4.67
C ASN A 67 45.78 -0.31 5.15
N SER A 68 44.73 0.44 4.83
CA SER A 68 43.36 0.18 5.23
C SER A 68 42.43 0.35 4.03
N ASP A 69 41.24 -0.20 4.11
CA ASP A 69 40.22 -0.12 3.08
C ASP A 69 38.93 0.44 3.67
N LEU A 70 38.13 1.10 2.83
CA LEU A 70 36.77 1.52 3.14
C LEU A 70 35.88 0.27 3.13
N GLU A 71 35.17 0.07 4.24
CA GLU A 71 34.22 -1.01 4.43
C GLU A 71 32.88 -0.44 4.93
N GLY A 72 31.78 -1.14 4.70
CA GLY A 72 30.49 -0.67 5.18
C GLY A 72 29.45 -1.75 5.34
N ASN A 73 28.44 -1.44 6.15
CA ASN A 73 27.30 -2.32 6.39
C ASN A 73 26.08 -1.50 6.83
N SER A 74 25.03 -2.19 7.26
CA SER A 74 23.73 -1.63 7.63
C SER A 74 23.18 -2.22 8.93
N TYR A 75 22.42 -1.42 9.66
CA TYR A 75 21.48 -1.89 10.67
C TYR A 75 20.13 -2.14 9.98
N LYS A 76 19.60 -3.35 10.18
CA LYS A 76 18.39 -3.83 9.50
C LYS A 76 17.11 -3.02 9.75
N TYR A 77 17.08 -2.20 10.80
CA TYR A 77 15.91 -1.37 11.12
C TYR A 77 15.46 -0.50 9.94
N GLN A 78 16.39 -0.06 9.09
CA GLN A 78 16.04 0.73 7.90
C GLN A 78 15.09 0.02 6.92
N TYR A 79 15.05 -1.32 6.94
CA TYR A 79 14.16 -2.13 6.11
C TYR A 79 12.78 -2.37 6.75
N THR A 80 12.59 -2.02 8.02
CA THR A 80 11.31 -2.22 8.71
C THR A 80 10.25 -1.18 8.33
N ARG A 81 10.67 -0.08 7.71
CA ARG A 81 9.82 1.06 7.40
C ARG A 81 9.62 1.21 5.89
N PRO A 82 8.37 1.18 5.41
CA PRO A 82 8.05 1.44 4.00
C PRO A 82 8.51 2.82 3.53
N VAL A 83 8.38 3.83 4.38
CA VAL A 83 8.71 5.23 4.10
C VAL A 83 9.65 5.76 5.19
N SER A 84 10.79 6.34 4.78
CA SER A 84 11.68 7.04 5.71
C SER A 84 11.19 8.47 5.93
N HIS A 85 11.09 8.84 7.21
CA HIS A 85 10.63 10.17 7.65
C HIS A 85 11.49 10.78 8.77
N LEU A 86 12.41 10.00 9.35
CA LEU A 86 13.34 10.42 10.40
C LEU A 86 14.81 10.39 9.93
N GLY A 87 15.05 10.13 8.63
CA GLY A 87 16.40 9.95 8.08
C GLY A 87 17.05 8.63 8.52
N GLU A 88 16.25 7.64 8.93
CA GLU A 88 16.70 6.31 9.32
C GLU A 88 17.52 5.61 8.21
N ARG A 89 17.23 5.89 6.93
CA ARG A 89 17.97 5.37 5.77
C ARG A 89 19.29 6.09 5.52
N VAL A 90 19.56 7.18 6.24
CA VAL A 90 20.86 7.85 6.26
C VAL A 90 21.71 7.24 7.37
N VAL A 91 21.24 7.27 8.62
CA VAL A 91 22.08 6.94 9.79
C VAL A 91 22.23 5.44 10.09
N ASN A 92 21.40 4.57 9.54
CA ASN A 92 21.50 3.12 9.77
C ASN A 92 22.34 2.38 8.73
N GLN A 93 23.08 3.08 7.88
CA GLN A 93 24.12 2.52 7.02
C GLN A 93 25.28 3.49 6.96
N GLY A 94 26.44 3.03 6.50
CA GLY A 94 27.57 3.94 6.32
C GLY A 94 28.87 3.23 6.04
N ILE A 95 29.94 4.01 6.08
CA ILE A 95 31.29 3.61 5.75
C ILE A 95 32.19 3.78 6.98
N THR A 96 33.09 2.82 7.14
CA THR A 96 34.17 2.81 8.10
C THR A 96 35.46 2.35 7.43
N THR A 97 36.54 2.24 8.19
CA THR A 97 37.77 1.58 7.75
C THR A 97 37.78 0.11 8.15
N SER A 98 38.60 -0.71 7.50
CA SER A 98 38.78 -2.12 7.86
C SER A 98 39.09 -2.31 9.35
N GLY A 99 38.36 -3.22 9.99
CA GLY A 99 38.57 -3.57 11.40
C GLY A 99 39.96 -4.16 11.70
N ASP A 100 40.63 -4.71 10.67
CA ASP A 100 42.00 -5.23 10.78
C ASP A 100 43.05 -4.11 10.76
N ASN A 101 42.74 -2.99 10.09
CA ASN A 101 43.62 -1.82 9.98
C ASN A 101 42.81 -0.53 10.22
N PRO A 102 42.29 -0.30 11.44
CA PRO A 102 41.45 0.84 11.74
C PRO A 102 42.24 2.16 11.59
N GLY A 103 41.58 3.24 11.17
CA GLY A 103 42.27 4.51 10.96
C GLY A 103 41.37 5.67 10.54
N PRO A 104 41.98 6.83 10.24
CA PRO A 104 41.25 8.00 9.79
C PRO A 104 40.63 7.81 8.41
N ILE A 105 39.52 8.52 8.18
CA ILE A 105 38.87 8.67 6.88
C ILE A 105 38.99 10.13 6.46
N THR A 106 39.34 10.39 5.20
CA THR A 106 39.44 11.73 4.63
C THR A 106 38.37 11.93 3.56
N LEU A 107 37.56 12.97 3.73
CA LEU A 107 36.64 13.49 2.71
C LEU A 107 37.28 14.72 2.06
N THR A 108 37.56 14.63 0.76
CA THR A 108 38.02 15.76 -0.05
C THR A 108 36.85 16.31 -0.85
N ILE A 109 36.65 17.63 -0.81
CA ILE A 109 35.59 18.35 -1.51
C ILE A 109 36.20 19.42 -2.41
N GLN A 110 35.85 19.43 -3.69
CA GLN A 110 36.22 20.47 -4.65
C GLN A 110 34.96 20.96 -5.39
N GLY A 111 34.96 22.20 -5.89
CA GLY A 111 33.83 22.80 -6.60
C GLY A 111 32.95 23.72 -5.76
N LEU A 112 33.31 23.97 -4.50
CA LEU A 112 32.63 24.94 -3.62
C LEU A 112 32.89 26.38 -4.09
N GLU A 113 31.87 27.23 -4.07
CA GLU A 113 32.07 28.65 -4.41
C GLU A 113 32.99 29.34 -3.41
N ALA A 114 33.57 30.49 -3.79
CA ALA A 114 34.40 31.25 -2.87
C ALA A 114 33.53 31.82 -1.73
N GLY A 115 33.81 31.44 -0.49
CA GLY A 115 32.96 31.81 0.65
C GLY A 115 33.21 31.01 1.91
N GLU A 116 32.42 31.33 2.95
CA GLU A 116 32.32 30.53 4.17
C GLU A 116 31.32 29.40 3.94
N HIS A 117 31.70 28.19 4.36
CA HIS A 117 30.90 26.98 4.24
C HIS A 117 30.81 26.24 5.57
N THR A 118 29.76 25.44 5.70
CA THR A 118 29.56 24.55 6.85
C THR A 118 29.38 23.11 6.39
N LEU A 119 29.82 22.17 7.22
CA LEU A 119 29.65 20.74 6.99
C LEU A 119 29.12 20.08 8.26
N LEU A 120 27.94 19.47 8.16
CA LEU A 120 27.32 18.61 9.16
C LEU A 120 27.54 17.15 8.75
N THR A 121 28.11 16.31 9.60
CA THR A 121 28.39 14.88 9.29
C THR A 121 27.88 13.97 10.40
N TRP A 122 27.19 12.87 10.06
CA TRP A 122 26.66 11.91 11.03
C TRP A 122 27.62 10.74 11.31
N HIS A 123 27.61 10.30 12.57
CA HIS A 123 28.49 9.28 13.14
C HIS A 123 27.74 8.25 14.00
N ASN A 124 27.19 7.22 13.36
CA ASN A 124 26.34 6.21 13.97
C ASN A 124 26.78 4.81 13.54
N ALA A 125 27.20 4.00 14.51
CA ALA A 125 27.58 2.62 14.28
C ALA A 125 26.33 1.74 14.06
N TRP A 126 26.36 0.91 13.01
CA TRP A 126 25.29 -0.03 12.67
C TRP A 126 25.34 -1.34 13.47
N ASP A 127 26.50 -1.69 14.02
CA ASP A 127 26.68 -2.90 14.81
C ASP A 127 26.17 -2.74 16.25
N SER A 128 25.84 -3.86 16.90
CA SER A 128 25.37 -3.88 18.29
C SER A 128 26.54 -3.74 19.26
N LEU A 129 27.26 -2.63 19.19
CA LEU A 129 28.46 -2.39 19.99
C LEU A 129 28.11 -2.06 21.45
N ASN A 130 29.03 -2.37 22.36
CA ASN A 130 28.91 -1.94 23.77
C ASN A 130 29.35 -0.49 23.98
N SER A 131 30.25 -0.01 23.12
CA SER A 131 30.80 1.34 23.10
C SER A 131 31.50 1.59 21.76
N THR A 132 31.61 2.85 21.38
CA THR A 132 32.36 3.35 20.23
C THR A 132 33.54 4.20 20.70
N GLY A 133 34.51 4.43 19.82
CA GLY A 133 35.52 5.49 20.02
C GLY A 133 34.92 6.89 19.83
N THR A 134 35.70 7.90 20.20
CA THR A 134 35.42 9.30 19.83
C THR A 134 36.15 9.68 18.55
N ILE A 135 35.75 10.77 17.91
CA ILE A 135 36.44 11.30 16.74
C ILE A 135 36.85 12.77 16.96
N SER A 136 37.94 13.16 16.31
CA SER A 136 38.30 14.55 16.04
C SER A 136 38.21 14.85 14.55
N VAL A 137 37.89 16.09 14.21
CA VAL A 137 37.72 16.56 12.84
C VAL A 137 38.68 17.72 12.59
N SER A 138 39.52 17.59 11.57
CA SER A 138 40.35 18.69 11.06
C SER A 138 39.96 19.06 9.64
N VAL A 139 40.18 20.32 9.29
CA VAL A 139 39.96 20.86 7.93
C VAL A 139 41.27 21.47 7.46
N ASP A 140 41.79 21.01 6.33
CA ASP A 140 43.10 21.38 5.77
C ASP A 140 44.24 21.29 6.80
N GLY A 141 44.15 20.28 7.68
CA GLY A 141 45.10 20.02 8.76
C GLY A 141 44.92 20.87 10.03
N GLU A 142 43.93 21.76 10.09
CA GLU A 142 43.57 22.52 11.29
C GLU A 142 42.46 21.81 12.07
N ASP A 143 42.69 21.51 13.35
CA ASP A 143 41.66 20.91 14.22
C ASP A 143 40.46 21.85 14.40
N LYS A 144 39.24 21.37 14.07
CA LYS A 144 37.98 22.11 14.19
C LYS A 144 37.04 21.55 15.26
N ALA A 145 37.09 20.24 15.51
CA ALA A 145 36.31 19.58 16.56
C ALA A 145 37.07 18.39 17.17
N SER A 146 36.81 18.08 18.44
CA SER A 146 37.39 16.93 19.16
C SER A 146 36.37 16.27 20.06
N ASP A 147 36.68 15.04 20.49
CA ASP A 147 35.93 14.29 21.51
C ASP A 147 34.45 14.06 21.17
N ILE A 148 34.12 13.93 19.88
CA ILE A 148 32.76 13.64 19.43
C ILE A 148 32.48 12.15 19.67
N GLU A 149 31.56 11.85 20.58
CA GLU A 149 31.10 10.48 20.85
C GLU A 149 30.22 9.99 19.69
N GLN A 150 30.57 8.85 19.09
CA GLN A 150 29.78 8.26 18.01
C GLN A 150 28.59 7.51 18.60
N SER A 151 27.41 7.62 18.00
CA SER A 151 26.22 6.90 18.48
C SER A 151 26.21 5.45 18.02
N ILE A 152 25.36 4.62 18.62
CA ILE A 152 25.19 3.20 18.27
C ILE A 152 23.72 2.94 17.99
N ARG A 153 23.40 2.51 16.76
CA ARG A 153 22.06 2.12 16.32
C ARG A 153 20.96 3.14 16.67
N VAL A 154 21.30 4.43 16.67
CA VAL A 154 20.27 5.48 16.71
C VAL A 154 19.53 5.44 15.38
N ASP A 155 18.21 5.51 15.45
CA ASP A 155 17.33 5.22 14.33
C ASP A 155 16.86 6.48 13.58
N ASN A 156 17.43 7.64 13.88
CA ASN A 156 17.04 8.92 13.32
C ASN A 156 18.22 9.91 13.24
N ILE A 157 18.16 10.85 12.30
CA ILE A 157 19.21 11.86 12.10
C ILE A 157 19.30 12.89 13.23
N TRP A 158 18.25 13.02 14.05
CA TRP A 158 18.13 14.08 15.06
C TRP A 158 18.88 13.76 16.35
N GLU A 159 18.95 12.48 16.70
CA GLU A 159 19.61 11.98 17.92
C GLU A 159 20.91 11.24 17.60
N ALA A 160 21.16 10.90 16.32
CA ALA A 160 22.44 10.35 15.90
C ALA A 160 23.55 11.38 16.17
N ALA A 161 24.72 10.89 16.60
CA ALA A 161 25.85 11.77 16.82
C ALA A 161 26.27 12.45 15.52
N ALA A 162 26.70 13.71 15.62
CA ALA A 162 27.13 14.47 14.46
C ALA A 162 28.26 15.44 14.80
N SER A 163 29.13 15.68 13.83
CA SER A 163 30.12 16.74 13.86
C SER A 163 29.66 17.93 13.02
N TYR A 164 30.11 19.13 13.39
CA TYR A 164 29.81 20.37 12.67
C TYR A 164 31.05 21.24 12.59
N VAL A 165 31.48 21.56 11.37
CA VAL A 165 32.67 22.39 11.13
C VAL A 165 32.35 23.54 10.18
N THR A 166 33.12 24.63 10.31
CA THR A 166 33.06 25.80 9.43
C THR A 166 34.44 26.03 8.83
N PHE A 167 34.49 26.37 7.55
CA PHE A 167 35.73 26.64 6.82
C PHE A 167 35.49 27.63 5.68
N THR A 168 36.56 28.10 5.05
CA THR A 168 36.50 29.09 3.97
C THR A 168 37.19 28.54 2.73
N VAL A 169 36.58 28.77 1.58
CA VAL A 169 37.10 28.40 0.26
C VAL A 169 37.40 29.68 -0.51
N ASP A 170 38.59 29.75 -1.12
CA ASP A 170 39.04 30.91 -1.89
C ASP A 170 38.53 30.86 -3.34
N SER A 171 38.33 29.67 -3.90
CA SER A 171 37.81 29.44 -5.25
C SER A 171 37.34 28.00 -5.45
N ALA A 172 36.48 27.76 -6.45
CA ALA A 172 35.99 26.42 -6.79
C ALA A 172 37.07 25.40 -7.15
N ASP A 173 38.26 25.84 -7.57
CA ASP A 173 39.39 24.95 -7.87
C ASP A 173 40.11 24.46 -6.59
N GLN A 174 39.86 25.06 -5.42
CA GLN A 174 40.44 24.62 -4.15
C GLN A 174 39.77 23.33 -3.70
N ALA A 175 40.57 22.29 -3.49
CA ALA A 175 40.14 21.11 -2.76
C ALA A 175 40.31 21.35 -1.25
N VAL A 176 39.28 21.03 -0.48
CA VAL A 176 39.27 21.07 0.99
C VAL A 176 39.34 19.64 1.50
N GLU A 177 40.28 19.36 2.41
CA GLU A 177 40.42 18.05 3.05
C GLU A 177 39.82 18.08 4.46
N ILE A 178 38.78 17.28 4.69
CA ILE A 178 38.18 17.04 6.01
C ILE A 178 38.62 15.66 6.49
N VAL A 179 39.38 15.62 7.59
CA VAL A 179 39.93 14.37 8.14
C VAL A 179 39.22 14.03 9.44
N TYR A 180 38.59 12.86 9.49
CA TYR A 180 37.99 12.29 10.68
C TYR A 180 38.98 11.31 11.31
N THR A 181 39.48 11.64 12.51
CA THR A 181 40.49 10.84 13.20
C THR A 181 39.87 10.16 14.42
N PRO A 182 39.87 8.82 14.49
CA PRO A 182 39.30 8.09 15.63
C PRO A 182 40.26 8.07 16.82
N SER A 183 39.70 8.02 18.02
CA SER A 183 40.42 7.83 19.26
C SER A 183 39.61 6.98 20.24
N GLY A 184 40.26 6.18 21.08
CA GLY A 184 39.57 5.33 22.06
C GLY A 184 39.22 3.93 21.54
N ALA A 185 38.05 3.40 21.92
CA ALA A 185 37.65 2.03 21.60
C ALA A 185 37.42 1.84 20.09
N ASP A 186 37.65 0.60 19.59
CA ASP A 186 37.60 0.11 18.19
C ASP A 186 38.51 0.79 17.14
N GLY A 187 38.85 2.07 17.32
CA GLY A 187 39.70 2.82 16.39
C GLY A 187 39.02 3.16 15.07
N LEU A 188 37.69 3.03 14.97
CA LEU A 188 36.92 3.19 13.76
C LEU A 188 36.19 4.54 13.71
N VAL A 189 35.98 5.03 12.49
CA VAL A 189 35.11 6.17 12.18
C VAL A 189 33.89 5.64 11.44
N TYR A 190 32.70 5.81 11.98
CA TYR A 190 31.46 5.52 11.27
C TYR A 190 31.00 6.81 10.60
N LEU A 191 30.98 6.85 9.26
CA LEU A 191 30.44 7.95 8.46
C LEU A 191 29.18 7.49 7.75
N ASN A 192 28.04 8.11 8.06
CA ASN A 192 26.76 7.72 7.45
C ASN A 192 26.34 8.63 6.28
N GLY A 193 26.70 9.91 6.36
CA GLY A 193 26.29 10.93 5.42
C GLY A 193 26.68 12.32 5.92
N PHE A 194 26.46 13.33 5.08
CA PHE A 194 26.75 14.73 5.41
C PHE A 194 25.85 15.71 4.66
N GLU A 195 25.82 16.95 5.15
CA GLU A 195 25.13 18.08 4.52
C GLU A 195 26.02 19.31 4.47
N MET A 196 25.98 19.99 3.31
CA MET A 196 26.68 21.25 3.06
C MET A 196 25.76 22.43 3.34
N ASP A 197 26.29 23.45 4.02
CA ASP A 197 25.64 24.74 4.25
C ASP A 197 24.26 24.62 4.94
N THR A 198 24.14 23.62 5.80
CA THR A 198 23.02 23.42 6.72
C THR A 198 23.41 23.88 8.13
N PRO A 199 22.50 24.45 8.95
CA PRO A 199 22.77 24.75 10.35
C PRO A 199 23.18 23.51 11.17
N ALA A 200 23.87 23.68 12.29
CA ALA A 200 24.17 22.56 13.19
C ALA A 200 22.86 21.97 13.78
N LEU A 201 22.81 20.65 14.02
CA LEU A 201 21.59 19.98 14.54
C LEU A 201 21.06 20.62 15.83
N LYS A 202 21.95 21.07 16.72
CA LYS A 202 21.58 21.73 17.98
C LYS A 202 20.77 23.01 17.79
N ASP A 203 20.93 23.67 16.63
CA ASP A 203 20.30 24.94 16.25
C ASP A 203 19.04 24.72 15.39
N GLN A 204 18.69 23.46 15.07
CA GLN A 204 17.51 23.08 14.29
C GLN A 204 16.37 22.58 15.19
N ILE A 205 15.14 22.59 14.66
CA ILE A 205 14.04 21.81 15.23
C ILE A 205 14.25 20.32 14.98
N SER A 206 13.60 19.45 15.76
CA SER A 206 13.61 18.00 15.56
C SER A 206 12.22 17.39 15.75
N PHE A 207 12.05 16.14 15.28
CA PHE A 207 10.80 15.38 15.39
C PHE A 207 9.55 16.18 14.94
N PRO A 208 9.52 16.64 13.68
CA PRO A 208 8.36 17.35 13.14
C PRO A 208 7.14 16.43 13.08
N SER A 209 5.97 16.98 13.39
CA SER A 209 4.66 16.40 13.10
C SER A 209 3.82 17.43 12.33
N PRO A 210 3.13 17.10 11.22
CA PRO A 210 3.13 15.80 10.55
C PRO A 210 4.53 15.34 10.16
N PRO A 211 4.84 14.03 10.27
CA PRO A 211 6.11 13.49 9.81
C PRO A 211 6.34 13.81 8.34
N HIS A 212 7.61 13.99 7.96
CA HIS A 212 7.99 14.13 6.56
C HIS A 212 7.53 12.91 5.76
N ARG A 213 6.89 13.10 4.61
CA ARG A 213 6.31 12.03 3.77
C ARG A 213 5.19 11.23 4.44
N GLU A 214 4.51 11.81 5.42
CA GLU A 214 3.20 11.31 5.81
C GLU A 214 2.21 11.62 4.66
N GLU A 215 1.74 10.59 3.95
CA GLU A 215 0.90 10.75 2.76
C GLU A 215 -0.57 10.40 2.98
N HIS A 216 -0.91 9.92 4.18
CA HIS A 216 -2.23 9.40 4.54
C HIS A 216 -2.76 10.08 5.80
N LEU A 217 -2.47 11.37 5.96
CA LEU A 217 -2.86 12.12 7.14
C LEU A 217 -4.38 12.37 7.17
N GLU A 218 -5.09 11.72 8.09
CA GLU A 218 -6.51 11.94 8.29
C GLU A 218 -6.77 13.27 9.02
N LEU A 219 -7.59 14.16 8.43
CA LEU A 219 -8.01 15.43 9.03
C LEU A 219 -9.11 15.27 10.09
N GLY A 220 -9.86 14.17 10.05
CA GLY A 220 -11.12 14.01 10.78
C GLY A 220 -12.15 15.08 10.36
N ASP A 221 -12.95 15.57 11.31
CA ASP A 221 -13.93 16.64 11.08
C ASP A 221 -13.31 18.06 11.11
N GLY A 222 -11.98 18.17 11.09
CA GLY A 222 -11.25 19.44 11.18
C GLY A 222 -11.00 20.11 9.83
N GLU A 223 -10.69 21.41 9.86
CA GLU A 223 -10.24 22.19 8.69
C GLU A 223 -8.72 22.50 8.75
N SER A 224 -8.02 21.91 9.73
CA SER A 224 -6.61 22.19 9.99
C SER A 224 -5.90 21.03 10.65
N ILE A 225 -4.59 20.94 10.43
CA ILE A 225 -3.68 20.03 11.12
C ILE A 225 -2.83 20.81 12.12
N THR A 226 -2.64 20.27 13.33
CA THR A 226 -1.69 20.88 14.28
C THR A 226 -0.28 20.39 13.99
N ALA A 227 0.56 21.27 13.45
CA ALA A 227 1.98 21.00 13.32
C ALA A 227 2.67 21.17 14.67
N THR A 228 3.60 20.28 15.01
CA THR A 228 4.41 20.32 16.24
C THR A 228 5.86 19.97 15.97
N TRP A 229 6.76 20.39 16.84
CA TRP A 229 8.19 20.05 16.78
C TRP A 229 8.85 20.11 18.16
N ARG A 230 10.04 19.52 18.30
CA ARG A 230 10.92 19.71 19.45
C ARG A 230 11.83 20.92 19.23
N ALA A 231 11.98 21.74 20.26
CA ALA A 231 12.84 22.92 20.24
C ALA A 231 14.34 22.56 20.06
N PRO A 232 15.15 23.47 19.49
CA PRO A 232 16.60 23.33 19.42
C PRO A 232 17.22 23.24 20.83
N SER A 233 18.37 22.58 20.95
CA SER A 233 19.04 22.35 22.23
C SER A 233 20.00 23.48 22.63
N SER A 234 20.39 24.35 21.70
CA SER A 234 21.42 25.39 21.91
C SER A 234 20.89 26.78 22.32
N GLY A 235 19.59 26.98 22.45
CA GLY A 235 19.01 28.33 22.59
C GLY A 235 18.05 28.51 23.77
N ASP A 236 18.42 29.37 24.71
CA ASP A 236 17.45 29.99 25.64
C ASP A 236 16.66 31.06 24.87
N SER A 237 15.33 30.99 24.90
CA SER A 237 14.42 32.00 24.32
C SER A 237 14.54 32.19 22.80
N VAL A 238 14.33 31.12 22.03
CA VAL A 238 14.15 31.19 20.57
C VAL A 238 12.71 31.54 20.16
N THR A 239 12.53 32.02 18.93
CA THR A 239 11.22 32.10 18.26
C THR A 239 11.26 31.41 16.90
N TYR A 240 10.10 31.16 16.30
CA TYR A 240 9.98 30.39 15.06
C TYR A 240 9.26 31.19 13.98
N ASN A 241 9.78 31.09 12.76
CA ASN A 241 9.05 31.47 11.55
C ASN A 241 8.60 30.19 10.84
N VAL A 242 7.30 30.02 10.67
CA VAL A 242 6.69 28.83 10.06
C VAL A 242 6.22 29.19 8.66
N TYR A 243 6.57 28.34 7.69
CA TYR A 243 6.23 28.50 6.28
C TYR A 243 5.48 27.28 5.78
N MET A 244 4.65 27.51 4.77
CA MET A 244 3.89 26.45 4.11
C MET A 244 3.60 26.82 2.65
N GLY A 245 3.52 25.82 1.79
CA GLY A 245 3.12 25.98 0.39
C GLY A 245 2.77 24.64 -0.24
N THR A 246 2.37 24.65 -1.51
CA THR A 246 2.12 23.43 -2.31
C THR A 246 3.29 23.07 -3.22
N SER A 247 4.40 23.79 -3.08
CA SER A 247 5.68 23.52 -3.75
C SER A 247 6.82 23.72 -2.75
N SER A 248 7.85 22.86 -2.80
CA SER A 248 9.05 22.99 -1.97
C SER A 248 9.79 24.31 -2.20
N ASP A 249 9.70 24.86 -3.42
CA ASP A 249 10.49 26.02 -3.83
C ASP A 249 9.72 27.34 -3.64
N ALA A 250 8.46 27.26 -3.23
CA ALA A 250 7.56 28.40 -3.08
C ALA A 250 6.75 28.29 -1.78
N LEU A 251 7.44 28.46 -0.65
CA LEU A 251 6.82 28.51 0.67
C LEU A 251 6.42 29.94 1.05
N GLU A 252 5.23 30.09 1.59
CA GLU A 252 4.71 31.35 2.12
C GLU A 252 4.78 31.37 3.64
N VAL A 253 4.96 32.55 4.22
CA VAL A 253 4.97 32.74 5.67
C VAL A 253 3.57 32.49 6.22
N VAL A 254 3.44 31.49 7.09
CA VAL A 254 2.21 31.24 7.87
C VAL A 254 2.23 32.04 9.16
N LYS A 255 3.38 32.07 9.84
CA LYS A 255 3.55 32.74 11.14
C LYS A 255 4.99 33.16 11.38
N GLU A 256 5.19 34.38 11.87
CA GLU A 256 6.50 34.88 12.33
C GLU A 256 6.53 35.08 13.85
N GLY A 257 7.72 34.93 14.43
CA GLY A 257 7.99 35.23 15.84
C GLY A 257 7.17 34.37 16.82
N LEU A 258 6.82 33.15 16.43
CA LEU A 258 6.07 32.20 17.26
C LEU A 258 6.95 31.73 18.42
N SER A 259 6.41 31.74 19.64
CA SER A 259 7.13 31.23 20.83
C SER A 259 6.82 29.76 21.13
N GLU A 260 5.64 29.29 20.72
CA GLU A 260 5.21 27.92 20.89
C GLU A 260 5.85 26.99 19.84
N THR A 261 6.05 25.72 20.20
CA THR A 261 6.54 24.68 19.29
C THR A 261 5.40 23.96 18.56
N GLN A 262 4.32 24.69 18.28
CA GLN A 262 3.14 24.18 17.58
C GLN A 262 2.36 25.29 16.87
N LEU A 263 1.71 24.95 15.76
CA LEU A 263 0.86 25.86 14.98
C LEU A 263 -0.21 25.08 14.22
N ALA A 264 -1.42 25.61 14.11
CA ALA A 264 -2.43 25.05 13.21
C ALA A 264 -2.15 25.46 11.75
N LEU A 265 -2.06 24.48 10.86
CA LEU A 265 -1.97 24.63 9.41
C LEU A 265 -3.36 24.45 8.79
N SER A 266 -3.86 25.45 8.09
CA SER A 266 -5.20 25.50 7.50
C SER A 266 -5.13 25.63 5.97
N GLY A 267 -6.29 25.63 5.29
CA GLY A 267 -6.35 25.76 3.83
C GLY A 267 -5.93 24.48 3.11
N LEU A 268 -6.14 23.34 3.75
CA LEU A 268 -5.70 22.03 3.28
C LEU A 268 -6.77 21.39 2.38
N ASN A 269 -6.33 20.55 1.45
CA ASN A 269 -7.19 19.74 0.60
C ASN A 269 -6.50 18.41 0.28
N THR A 270 -7.25 17.42 -0.20
CA THR A 270 -6.74 16.07 -0.41
C THR A 270 -6.00 15.84 -1.74
N MET A 271 -5.98 16.85 -2.62
CA MET A 271 -5.33 16.78 -3.92
C MET A 271 -3.88 17.27 -3.89
N ASP A 272 -3.61 18.27 -3.07
CA ASP A 272 -2.30 18.92 -3.02
C ASP A 272 -1.29 18.15 -2.18
N THR A 273 -0.01 18.36 -2.53
CA THR A 273 1.11 18.02 -1.67
C THR A 273 1.51 19.27 -0.91
N PHE A 274 1.50 19.20 0.41
CA PHE A 274 1.89 20.32 1.24
C PHE A 274 3.33 20.19 1.66
N TYR A 275 4.05 21.31 1.58
CA TYR A 275 5.40 21.47 2.06
C TYR A 275 5.40 22.51 3.17
N TRP A 276 6.14 22.27 4.24
CA TRP A 276 6.25 23.19 5.36
C TRP A 276 7.66 23.20 5.93
N ARG A 277 8.01 24.30 6.58
CA ARG A 277 9.35 24.53 7.15
C ARG A 277 9.24 25.37 8.40
N VAL A 278 10.15 25.15 9.34
CA VAL A 278 10.28 25.97 10.55
C VAL A 278 11.71 26.51 10.62
N ASP A 279 11.84 27.83 10.52
CA ASP A 279 13.12 28.52 10.74
C ASP A 279 13.23 28.91 12.22
N VAL A 280 14.40 28.67 12.82
CA VAL A 280 14.69 29.03 14.21
C VAL A 280 15.34 30.41 14.25
N ILE A 281 14.79 31.31 15.05
CA ILE A 281 15.32 32.66 15.26
C ILE A 281 15.92 32.74 16.68
N SER A 282 17.21 33.03 16.76
CA SER A 282 17.95 33.19 18.02
C SER A 282 18.79 34.46 17.97
N GLY A 283 18.33 35.50 18.68
CA GLY A 283 18.93 36.84 18.57
C GLY A 283 18.82 37.37 17.13
N ASP A 284 19.96 37.71 16.53
CA ASP A 284 20.05 38.19 15.14
C ASP A 284 20.26 37.04 14.13
N ASN A 285 20.40 35.80 14.60
CA ASN A 285 20.64 34.64 13.74
C ASN A 285 19.33 33.99 13.31
N THR A 286 19.28 33.58 12.04
CA THR A 286 18.19 32.77 11.47
C THR A 286 18.78 31.45 10.99
N TYR A 287 18.33 30.34 11.58
CA TYR A 287 18.69 28.99 11.15
C TYR A 287 17.54 28.43 10.32
N THR A 288 17.76 28.35 9.01
CA THR A 288 16.76 27.83 8.06
C THR A 288 16.52 26.35 8.30
N GLY A 289 15.26 25.96 8.46
CA GLY A 289 14.89 24.58 8.72
C GLY A 289 14.88 23.68 7.48
N ARG A 290 14.69 22.38 7.70
CA ARG A 290 14.41 21.43 6.61
C ARG A 290 12.97 21.61 6.12
N ILE A 291 12.76 21.36 4.83
CA ILE A 291 11.42 21.30 4.25
C ILE A 291 10.85 19.91 4.50
N PHE A 292 9.65 19.87 5.07
CA PHE A 292 8.89 18.66 5.31
C PHE A 292 7.70 18.60 4.35
N MET A 293 7.35 17.42 3.85
CA MET A 293 6.13 17.25 3.03
C MET A 293 5.09 16.40 3.77
N PHE A 294 3.82 16.65 3.52
CA PHE A 294 2.73 15.75 3.88
C PHE A 294 1.58 15.83 2.86
N ARG A 295 0.72 14.82 2.87
CA ARG A 295 -0.54 14.79 2.11
C ARG A 295 -1.66 14.31 3.01
N LEU A 296 -2.87 14.75 2.68
CA LEU A 296 -4.06 14.32 3.40
C LEU A 296 -4.61 13.02 2.83
N ALA A 297 -5.19 12.21 3.71
CA ALA A 297 -5.87 10.98 3.33
C ALA A 297 -7.07 11.28 2.44
N GLN A 298 -7.16 10.57 1.33
CA GLN A 298 -8.31 10.52 0.43
C GLN A 298 -8.63 9.06 0.19
N LEU A 299 -9.92 8.69 0.26
CA LEU A 299 -10.30 7.33 -0.10
C LEU A 299 -9.80 6.97 -1.50
N ALA A 300 -9.33 5.74 -1.66
CA ALA A 300 -8.82 5.23 -2.92
C ALA A 300 -9.87 5.36 -4.04
N PHE A 301 -11.12 5.08 -3.66
CA PHE A 301 -12.34 5.25 -4.44
C PHE A 301 -13.54 5.24 -3.47
N PRO A 302 -14.73 5.72 -3.87
CA PRO A 302 -15.93 5.57 -3.06
C PRO A 302 -16.19 4.10 -2.68
N GLY A 303 -16.34 3.83 -1.38
CA GLY A 303 -16.51 2.45 -0.86
C GLY A 303 -15.21 1.70 -0.57
N ALA A 304 -14.04 2.32 -0.73
CA ALA A 304 -12.78 1.76 -0.21
C ALA A 304 -12.81 1.74 1.33
N GLU A 305 -12.49 0.59 1.93
CA GLU A 305 -12.61 0.36 3.38
C GLU A 305 -11.37 -0.37 3.92
N GLY A 306 -11.25 -0.50 5.24
CA GLY A 306 -10.11 -1.16 5.89
C GLY A 306 -8.82 -0.34 5.88
N TYR A 307 -7.69 -1.00 6.12
CA TYR A 307 -6.39 -0.33 6.30
C TYR A 307 -5.70 0.07 4.98
N GLY A 308 -6.10 -0.50 3.85
CA GLY A 308 -5.68 -0.07 2.51
C GLY A 308 -6.57 1.03 1.89
N ARG A 309 -7.60 1.52 2.60
CA ARG A 309 -8.63 2.41 2.04
C ARG A 309 -8.13 3.74 1.48
N PHE A 310 -6.94 4.17 1.89
CA PHE A 310 -6.32 5.43 1.46
C PHE A 310 -5.20 5.24 0.43
N ALA A 311 -5.08 4.06 -0.17
CA ALA A 311 -4.21 3.86 -1.31
C ALA A 311 -4.42 4.98 -2.34
N ARG A 312 -3.38 5.74 -2.65
CA ARG A 312 -3.50 6.90 -3.56
C ARG A 312 -3.65 6.48 -5.02
N GLY A 313 -3.16 5.29 -5.36
CA GLY A 313 -3.15 4.83 -6.74
C GLY A 313 -2.39 5.79 -7.65
N GLY A 314 -2.76 5.82 -8.93
CA GLY A 314 -2.17 6.70 -9.93
C GLY A 314 -2.66 8.15 -9.95
N ARG A 315 -3.30 8.65 -8.88
CA ARG A 315 -3.89 10.00 -8.82
C ARG A 315 -2.90 11.09 -9.20
N GLY A 316 -3.27 11.93 -10.16
CA GLY A 316 -2.41 12.99 -10.69
C GLY A 316 -1.24 12.50 -11.56
N GLY A 317 -1.17 11.20 -11.82
CA GLY A 317 -0.18 10.56 -12.68
C GLY A 317 -0.56 10.50 -14.15
N LYS A 318 0.18 9.70 -14.90
CA LYS A 318 -0.06 9.46 -16.34
C LYS A 318 -1.20 8.47 -16.53
N VAL A 319 -1.94 8.59 -17.62
CA VAL A 319 -2.84 7.53 -18.07
C VAL A 319 -2.10 6.64 -19.06
N ILE A 320 -2.16 5.32 -18.87
CA ILE A 320 -1.57 4.32 -19.78
C ILE A 320 -2.68 3.39 -20.26
N LYS A 321 -2.84 3.32 -21.58
CA LYS A 321 -3.87 2.52 -22.23
C LYS A 321 -3.30 1.18 -22.67
N VAL A 322 -3.92 0.10 -22.24
CA VAL A 322 -3.69 -1.24 -22.77
C VAL A 322 -4.56 -1.42 -24.01
N THR A 323 -3.92 -1.57 -25.17
CA THR A 323 -4.54 -1.67 -26.50
C THR A 323 -4.23 -3.01 -27.18
N SER A 324 -3.38 -3.84 -26.56
CA SER A 324 -2.98 -5.16 -27.05
C SER A 324 -3.11 -6.22 -25.96
N LEU A 325 -3.50 -7.43 -26.37
CA LEU A 325 -3.56 -8.62 -25.51
C LEU A 325 -2.23 -9.39 -25.47
N GLU A 326 -1.24 -8.96 -26.25
CA GLU A 326 0.09 -9.58 -26.29
C GLU A 326 0.88 -9.33 -25.00
N ASP A 327 1.73 -10.29 -24.63
CA ASP A 327 2.67 -10.16 -23.52
C ASP A 327 4.05 -9.71 -24.02
N SER A 328 4.31 -8.40 -23.99
CA SER A 328 5.62 -7.85 -24.38
C SER A 328 5.95 -6.58 -23.60
N GLU A 329 7.20 -6.15 -23.64
CA GLU A 329 7.66 -4.90 -23.01
C GLU A 329 7.34 -3.65 -23.86
N GLU A 330 6.56 -3.77 -24.94
CA GLU A 330 6.22 -2.66 -25.83
C GLU A 330 5.00 -1.85 -25.34
N PRO A 331 4.95 -0.53 -25.58
CA PRO A 331 3.78 0.30 -25.26
C PRO A 331 2.47 -0.29 -25.80
N GLY A 332 1.41 -0.23 -24.98
CA GLY A 332 0.08 -0.77 -25.31
C GLY A 332 -0.19 -2.16 -24.73
N THR A 333 0.78 -2.84 -24.12
CA THR A 333 0.56 -4.10 -23.39
C THR A 333 0.40 -3.88 -21.88
N LEU A 334 -0.19 -4.87 -21.20
CA LEU A 334 -0.26 -4.89 -19.74
C LEU A 334 1.14 -4.97 -19.10
N ARG A 335 2.06 -5.76 -19.67
CA ARG A 335 3.43 -5.89 -19.15
C ARG A 335 4.19 -4.56 -19.21
N TYR A 336 4.08 -3.81 -20.29
CA TYR A 336 4.66 -2.47 -20.35
C TYR A 336 4.08 -1.56 -19.26
N ALA A 337 2.75 -1.51 -19.15
CA ALA A 337 2.07 -0.64 -18.19
C ALA A 337 2.47 -0.93 -16.72
N LEU A 338 2.73 -2.19 -16.38
CA LEU A 338 2.99 -2.61 -15.00
C LEU A 338 4.47 -2.73 -14.65
N ALA A 339 5.31 -3.21 -15.57
CA ALA A 339 6.72 -3.53 -15.28
C ALA A 339 7.75 -2.59 -15.95
N VAL A 340 7.37 -1.87 -17.01
CA VAL A 340 8.32 -1.02 -17.77
C VAL A 340 8.06 0.46 -17.52
N ALA A 341 6.80 0.89 -17.53
CA ALA A 341 6.43 2.26 -17.23
C ALA A 341 6.73 2.60 -15.75
N THR A 342 7.20 3.82 -15.50
CA THR A 342 7.58 4.29 -14.16
C THR A 342 6.81 5.53 -13.73
N GLY A 343 6.72 5.72 -12.41
CA GLY A 343 6.05 6.84 -11.77
C GLY A 343 4.53 6.67 -11.69
N PRO A 344 3.83 7.63 -11.04
CA PRO A 344 2.40 7.54 -10.81
C PRO A 344 1.61 7.35 -12.10
N ARG A 345 0.72 6.35 -12.12
CA ARG A 345 -0.02 6.00 -13.35
C ARG A 345 -1.35 5.27 -13.12
N ILE A 346 -2.32 5.57 -13.97
CA ILE A 346 -3.62 4.89 -14.05
C ILE A 346 -3.64 4.08 -15.34
N VAL A 347 -3.83 2.76 -15.21
CA VAL A 347 -3.90 1.81 -16.32
C VAL A 347 -5.36 1.55 -16.65
N VAL A 348 -5.74 1.87 -17.89
CA VAL A 348 -7.08 1.63 -18.47
C VAL A 348 -6.97 0.71 -19.68
N PHE A 349 -8.09 0.11 -20.09
CA PHE A 349 -8.12 -0.93 -21.12
C PHE A 349 -9.04 -0.54 -22.29
N ASP A 350 -8.45 -0.43 -23.47
CA ASP A 350 -9.16 -0.26 -24.75
C ASP A 350 -9.43 -1.60 -25.44
N VAL A 351 -8.90 -2.69 -24.89
CA VAL A 351 -9.08 -4.06 -25.38
C VAL A 351 -9.55 -4.98 -24.26
N GLY A 352 -10.51 -5.85 -24.57
CA GLY A 352 -10.98 -6.95 -23.74
C GLY A 352 -10.59 -8.28 -24.35
N GLY A 353 -10.50 -9.33 -23.53
CA GLY A 353 -10.08 -10.67 -23.94
C GLY A 353 -9.10 -11.32 -22.96
N VAL A 354 -8.44 -12.38 -23.41
CA VAL A 354 -7.44 -13.11 -22.62
C VAL A 354 -6.06 -12.54 -22.84
N ILE A 355 -5.34 -12.24 -21.76
CA ILE A 355 -3.91 -11.91 -21.79
C ILE A 355 -3.17 -13.10 -21.17
N THR A 356 -2.45 -13.85 -22.00
CA THR A 356 -1.60 -14.95 -21.52
C THR A 356 -0.20 -14.41 -21.28
N ILE A 357 0.22 -14.33 -20.02
CA ILE A 357 1.55 -13.83 -19.66
C ILE A 357 2.55 -14.98 -19.59
N ASP A 358 3.74 -14.77 -20.14
CA ASP A 358 4.81 -15.77 -20.30
C ASP A 358 5.73 -15.87 -19.08
N SER A 359 5.61 -14.92 -18.14
CA SER A 359 6.35 -14.90 -16.87
C SER A 359 5.59 -14.08 -15.82
N ARG A 360 5.94 -14.27 -14.54
CA ARG A 360 5.38 -13.50 -13.41
C ARG A 360 5.40 -12.00 -13.73
N LEU A 361 4.25 -11.35 -13.58
CA LEU A 361 4.09 -9.91 -13.76
C LEU A 361 3.90 -9.25 -12.40
N THR A 362 4.92 -8.55 -11.92
CA THR A 362 4.93 -7.95 -10.59
C THR A 362 5.03 -6.44 -10.69
N VAL A 363 4.17 -5.73 -9.95
CA VAL A 363 4.31 -4.28 -9.71
C VAL A 363 5.15 -4.08 -8.46
N SER A 364 6.28 -3.39 -8.61
CA SER A 364 7.15 -2.97 -7.51
C SER A 364 7.27 -1.45 -7.38
N ASP A 365 6.68 -0.71 -8.33
CA ASP A 365 6.57 0.74 -8.29
C ASP A 365 5.36 1.17 -7.45
N SER A 366 5.41 2.38 -6.91
CA SER A 366 4.32 2.95 -6.10
C SER A 366 3.37 3.82 -6.93
N TYR A 367 2.19 4.12 -6.39
CA TYR A 367 1.19 5.02 -6.99
C TYR A 367 0.63 4.50 -8.33
N VAL A 368 0.10 3.28 -8.33
CA VAL A 368 -0.44 2.63 -9.54
C VAL A 368 -1.91 2.29 -9.36
N THR A 369 -2.76 2.63 -10.32
CA THR A 369 -4.14 2.13 -10.40
C THR A 369 -4.29 1.23 -11.61
N VAL A 370 -4.87 0.05 -11.45
CA VAL A 370 -5.27 -0.85 -12.55
C VAL A 370 -6.79 -0.97 -12.54
N ALA A 371 -7.42 -0.37 -13.55
CA ALA A 371 -8.87 -0.25 -13.67
C ALA A 371 -9.43 -1.26 -14.67
N GLY A 372 -9.48 -2.55 -14.28
CA GLY A 372 -9.96 -3.65 -15.13
C GLY A 372 -11.40 -3.46 -15.65
N GLN A 373 -12.22 -2.70 -14.93
CA GLN A 373 -13.59 -2.35 -15.31
C GLN A 373 -13.71 -1.50 -16.58
N THR A 374 -12.62 -0.89 -17.05
CA THR A 374 -12.64 -0.05 -18.27
C THR A 374 -12.64 -0.87 -19.56
N ALA A 375 -12.19 -2.14 -19.48
CA ALA A 375 -12.10 -3.03 -20.63
C ALA A 375 -13.48 -3.26 -21.29
N PRO A 376 -13.57 -3.28 -22.63
CA PRO A 376 -14.82 -3.57 -23.34
C PRO A 376 -15.22 -5.05 -23.29
N GLY A 377 -16.45 -5.36 -23.75
CA GLY A 377 -16.93 -6.73 -23.88
C GLY A 377 -17.00 -7.47 -22.54
N LYS A 378 -16.39 -8.65 -22.45
CA LYS A 378 -16.35 -9.44 -21.19
C LYS A 378 -15.23 -9.00 -20.23
N GLY A 379 -14.48 -7.96 -20.57
CA GLY A 379 -13.33 -7.48 -19.81
C GLY A 379 -12.08 -8.32 -20.04
N ILE A 380 -11.16 -8.28 -19.08
CA ILE A 380 -9.87 -8.99 -19.15
C ILE A 380 -9.84 -10.25 -18.28
N ALA A 381 -9.14 -11.27 -18.77
CA ALA A 381 -8.73 -12.44 -17.99
C ALA A 381 -7.25 -12.74 -18.20
N ILE A 382 -6.50 -12.91 -17.12
CA ILE A 382 -5.06 -13.16 -17.14
C ILE A 382 -4.79 -14.65 -16.90
N GLN A 383 -3.96 -15.27 -17.73
CA GLN A 383 -3.56 -16.69 -17.64
C GLN A 383 -2.03 -16.88 -17.73
N GLY A 384 -1.54 -18.08 -17.45
CA GLY A 384 -0.13 -18.46 -17.58
C GLY A 384 0.63 -18.36 -16.27
N HIS A 385 0.80 -17.14 -15.77
CA HIS A 385 1.67 -16.84 -14.63
C HIS A 385 0.99 -15.92 -13.59
N PRO A 386 1.61 -15.73 -12.41
CA PRO A 386 1.07 -14.84 -11.37
C PRO A 386 1.09 -13.36 -11.77
N LEU A 387 0.12 -12.60 -11.26
CA LEU A 387 0.03 -11.14 -11.34
C LEU A 387 -0.15 -10.54 -9.94
N GLY A 388 0.73 -9.67 -9.49
CA GLY A 388 0.56 -9.05 -8.16
C GLY A 388 1.58 -7.97 -7.83
N LEU A 389 1.69 -7.67 -6.55
CA LEU A 389 2.57 -6.64 -6.01
C LEU A 389 3.72 -7.27 -5.22
N SER A 390 4.87 -6.60 -5.24
CA SER A 390 6.02 -6.94 -4.40
C SER A 390 6.73 -5.67 -3.94
N GLY A 391 6.58 -5.32 -2.67
CA GLY A 391 7.19 -4.14 -2.06
C GLY A 391 6.60 -2.80 -2.51
N ALA A 392 5.51 -2.80 -3.27
CA ALA A 392 4.87 -1.58 -3.79
C ALA A 392 4.06 -0.86 -2.71
N SER A 393 3.92 0.47 -2.83
CA SER A 393 3.00 1.25 -1.99
C SER A 393 1.96 2.03 -2.80
N ASP A 394 0.80 2.30 -2.21
CA ASP A 394 -0.24 3.11 -2.86
C ASP A 394 -0.77 2.53 -4.18
N VAL A 395 -1.06 1.22 -4.20
CA VAL A 395 -1.54 0.52 -5.41
C VAL A 395 -3.00 0.09 -5.27
N ILE A 396 -3.78 0.34 -6.33
CA ILE A 396 -5.20 -0.03 -6.44
C ILE A 396 -5.37 -0.98 -7.63
N PHE A 397 -5.90 -2.19 -7.42
CA PHE A 397 -6.40 -3.02 -8.53
C PHE A 397 -7.90 -3.25 -8.35
N ARG A 398 -8.66 -3.06 -9.43
CA ARG A 398 -10.10 -3.35 -9.45
C ARG A 398 -10.51 -4.18 -10.65
N HIS A 399 -11.46 -5.09 -10.45
CA HIS A 399 -12.11 -5.86 -11.52
C HIS A 399 -11.16 -6.66 -12.43
N VAL A 400 -10.06 -7.18 -11.88
CA VAL A 400 -9.11 -8.03 -12.61
C VAL A 400 -9.41 -9.50 -12.34
N ARG A 401 -9.32 -10.34 -13.39
CA ARG A 401 -9.41 -11.80 -13.27
C ARG A 401 -8.05 -12.45 -13.49
N VAL A 402 -7.62 -13.30 -12.56
CA VAL A 402 -6.36 -14.03 -12.66
C VAL A 402 -6.60 -15.51 -12.47
N ARG A 403 -6.44 -16.29 -13.55
CA ARG A 403 -6.62 -17.74 -13.58
C ARG A 403 -5.45 -18.40 -14.31
N PRO A 404 -4.27 -18.55 -13.65
CA PRO A 404 -3.05 -18.99 -14.31
C PRO A 404 -3.19 -20.36 -15.00
N GLY A 405 -3.91 -21.29 -14.35
CA GLY A 405 -4.11 -22.65 -14.86
C GLY A 405 -2.80 -23.45 -14.90
N THR A 406 -2.79 -24.53 -15.68
CA THR A 406 -1.63 -25.43 -15.81
C THR A 406 -0.73 -25.11 -17.01
N SER A 407 -1.03 -24.07 -17.77
CA SER A 407 -0.37 -23.75 -19.05
C SER A 407 1.13 -23.46 -18.94
N SER A 408 1.61 -22.89 -17.84
CA SER A 408 3.04 -22.66 -17.59
C SER A 408 3.83 -23.94 -17.29
N ASN A 409 3.17 -25.03 -16.91
CA ASN A 409 3.78 -26.23 -16.33
C ASN A 409 4.61 -25.97 -15.07
N GLU A 410 4.41 -24.84 -14.41
CA GLU A 410 5.06 -24.47 -13.17
C GLU A 410 4.08 -24.48 -12.00
N THR A 411 4.61 -24.63 -10.78
CA THR A 411 3.85 -24.31 -9.58
C THR A 411 3.77 -22.80 -9.45
N VAL A 412 2.57 -22.25 -9.69
CA VAL A 412 2.29 -20.81 -9.72
C VAL A 412 1.24 -20.41 -8.69
N ASP A 413 1.43 -19.21 -8.16
CA ASP A 413 0.43 -18.47 -7.36
C ASP A 413 -0.58 -17.76 -8.28
N GLY A 414 -1.65 -17.23 -7.70
CA GLY A 414 -2.55 -16.29 -8.37
C GLY A 414 -2.07 -14.84 -8.26
N MET A 415 -2.63 -14.11 -7.30
CA MET A 415 -2.30 -12.72 -7.00
C MET A 415 -1.58 -12.56 -5.67
N GLY A 416 -0.99 -11.39 -5.43
CA GLY A 416 -0.38 -11.12 -4.13
C GLY A 416 -0.07 -9.65 -3.86
N MET A 417 0.23 -9.37 -2.59
CA MET A 417 0.55 -8.05 -2.04
C MET A 417 1.78 -8.12 -1.12
N ALA A 418 2.73 -8.99 -1.46
CA ALA A 418 3.88 -9.26 -0.59
C ALA A 418 4.67 -7.97 -0.32
N GLY A 419 5.00 -7.70 0.95
CA GLY A 419 5.75 -6.49 1.34
C GLY A 419 5.08 -5.14 1.02
N SER A 420 3.82 -5.13 0.61
CA SER A 420 3.16 -3.92 0.09
C SER A 420 2.52 -3.07 1.20
N ASN A 421 2.39 -1.76 1.00
CA ASN A 421 1.84 -0.82 1.99
C ASN A 421 0.84 0.17 1.38
N TYR A 422 -0.27 0.45 2.07
CA TYR A 422 -1.39 1.23 1.53
C TYR A 422 -1.83 0.73 0.15
N CYS A 423 -2.15 -0.55 0.04
CA CYS A 423 -2.62 -1.14 -1.21
C CYS A 423 -4.01 -1.76 -1.04
N ILE A 424 -4.79 -1.78 -2.11
CA ILE A 424 -6.14 -2.35 -2.12
C ILE A 424 -6.42 -3.17 -3.38
N LEU A 425 -6.90 -4.40 -3.17
CA LEU A 425 -7.55 -5.21 -4.21
C LEU A 425 -9.06 -5.22 -3.92
N ASP A 426 -9.85 -4.69 -4.84
CA ASP A 426 -11.32 -4.64 -4.76
C ASP A 426 -11.93 -5.34 -5.98
N ARG A 427 -12.86 -6.26 -5.74
CA ARG A 427 -13.60 -6.93 -6.83
C ARG A 427 -12.72 -7.64 -7.86
N CYS A 428 -11.62 -8.25 -7.44
CA CYS A 428 -10.83 -9.14 -8.28
C CYS A 428 -11.31 -10.58 -8.15
N SER A 429 -11.18 -11.37 -9.21
CA SER A 429 -11.48 -12.81 -9.19
C SER A 429 -10.21 -13.62 -9.43
N MET A 430 -9.93 -14.57 -8.54
CA MET A 430 -8.76 -15.43 -8.58
C MET A 430 -9.19 -16.89 -8.59
N GLY A 431 -8.48 -17.71 -9.37
CA GLY A 431 -8.71 -19.14 -9.38
C GLY A 431 -7.60 -19.90 -10.08
N TRP A 432 -7.68 -21.22 -10.06
CA TRP A 432 -6.80 -22.11 -10.82
C TRP A 432 -5.28 -21.92 -10.58
N ALA A 433 -4.88 -21.38 -9.42
CA ALA A 433 -3.49 -21.42 -8.96
C ALA A 433 -3.15 -22.82 -8.45
N ILE A 434 -1.86 -23.17 -8.45
CA ILE A 434 -1.37 -24.49 -8.00
C ILE A 434 -0.81 -24.42 -6.57
N ASP A 435 -0.19 -23.31 -6.17
CA ASP A 435 0.22 -23.09 -4.77
C ASP A 435 -0.89 -22.38 -3.97
N GLU A 436 -1.01 -21.06 -4.10
CA GLU A 436 -2.08 -20.28 -3.46
C GLU A 436 -2.65 -19.20 -4.40
N CYS A 437 -3.96 -18.99 -4.39
CA CYS A 437 -4.60 -17.98 -5.24
C CYS A 437 -4.30 -16.55 -4.79
N PHE A 438 -4.04 -16.33 -3.50
CA PHE A 438 -3.68 -15.02 -2.96
C PHE A 438 -2.61 -15.10 -1.86
N SER A 439 -1.64 -14.17 -1.88
CA SER A 439 -0.62 -14.07 -0.81
C SER A 439 -0.31 -12.63 -0.41
N SER A 440 -0.36 -12.29 0.89
CA SER A 440 0.00 -10.96 1.41
C SER A 440 1.05 -11.00 2.52
N ARG A 441 1.91 -12.01 2.51
CA ARG A 441 3.01 -12.15 3.48
C ARG A 441 3.81 -10.86 3.57
N THR A 442 4.19 -10.50 4.79
CA THR A 442 5.01 -9.31 5.12
C THR A 442 4.46 -7.97 4.62
N ALA A 443 3.19 -7.90 4.20
CA ALA A 443 2.56 -6.62 3.90
C ALA A 443 2.51 -5.72 5.14
N HIS A 444 2.26 -4.43 4.94
CA HIS A 444 2.04 -3.45 6.00
C HIS A 444 0.54 -3.17 6.14
N ASN A 445 0.04 -2.02 5.66
CA ASN A 445 -1.38 -1.65 5.70
C ASN A 445 -2.07 -2.00 4.38
N ILE A 446 -2.96 -3.00 4.35
CA ILE A 446 -3.60 -3.43 3.10
C ILE A 446 -5.09 -3.75 3.26
N THR A 447 -5.83 -3.68 2.15
CA THR A 447 -7.21 -4.16 2.08
C THR A 447 -7.38 -5.16 0.93
N PHE A 448 -8.04 -6.28 1.23
CA PHE A 448 -8.54 -7.25 0.27
C PHE A 448 -10.06 -7.35 0.47
N GLN A 449 -10.82 -6.61 -0.35
CA GLN A 449 -12.26 -6.46 -0.18
C GLN A 449 -13.07 -6.94 -1.38
N ARG A 450 -14.21 -7.57 -1.12
CA ARG A 450 -15.19 -7.93 -2.16
C ARG A 450 -14.58 -8.72 -3.32
N ASN A 451 -13.53 -9.49 -3.06
CA ASN A 451 -12.88 -10.34 -4.05
C ASN A 451 -13.50 -11.74 -4.05
N MET A 452 -13.26 -12.48 -5.12
CA MET A 452 -13.60 -13.90 -5.22
C MET A 452 -12.33 -14.74 -5.36
N ILE A 453 -12.21 -15.78 -4.54
CA ILE A 453 -11.24 -16.86 -4.73
C ILE A 453 -12.02 -18.14 -4.97
N SER A 454 -11.86 -18.79 -6.11
CA SER A 454 -12.57 -20.02 -6.42
C SER A 454 -11.71 -21.06 -7.12
N GLU A 455 -11.95 -22.33 -6.79
CA GLU A 455 -11.34 -23.48 -7.46
C GLU A 455 -9.79 -23.40 -7.60
N PRO A 456 -9.00 -23.12 -6.54
CA PRO A 456 -7.56 -23.40 -6.58
C PRO A 456 -7.34 -24.89 -6.92
N LEU A 457 -6.37 -25.21 -7.77
CA LEU A 457 -6.24 -26.56 -8.32
C LEU A 457 -5.69 -27.54 -7.28
N ASN A 458 -6.42 -28.63 -7.05
CA ASN A 458 -6.19 -29.52 -5.92
C ASN A 458 -5.01 -30.48 -6.13
N VAL A 459 -5.13 -31.46 -7.03
CA VAL A 459 -4.02 -32.37 -7.38
C VAL A 459 -3.43 -31.99 -8.75
N ALA A 460 -2.76 -30.84 -8.78
CA ALA A 460 -2.21 -30.24 -9.99
C ALA A 460 -0.68 -30.40 -10.19
N GLY A 461 0.01 -31.11 -9.29
CA GLY A 461 1.44 -31.40 -9.45
C GLY A 461 2.38 -30.35 -8.83
N HIS A 462 2.04 -29.89 -7.64
CA HIS A 462 2.86 -28.95 -6.87
C HIS A 462 4.30 -29.47 -6.64
N LYS A 463 5.31 -28.70 -7.04
CA LYS A 463 6.74 -29.12 -7.09
C LYS A 463 7.34 -29.50 -5.74
N ASN A 464 6.87 -28.89 -4.65
CA ASN A 464 7.37 -29.14 -3.30
C ASN A 464 6.71 -30.33 -2.58
N TYR A 465 5.72 -31.00 -3.19
CA TYR A 465 5.00 -32.10 -2.55
C TYR A 465 5.04 -33.38 -3.39
N PRO A 466 4.86 -34.56 -2.76
CA PRO A 466 4.71 -35.80 -3.50
C PRO A 466 3.57 -35.74 -4.53
N ALA A 467 3.75 -36.45 -5.65
CA ALA A 467 2.70 -36.58 -6.65
C ALA A 467 1.42 -37.16 -6.03
N GLY A 468 0.27 -36.53 -6.33
CA GLY A 468 -1.01 -36.92 -5.75
C GLY A 468 -1.42 -36.13 -4.50
N THR A 469 -0.55 -35.26 -3.96
CA THR A 469 -0.92 -34.39 -2.83
C THR A 469 -1.94 -33.35 -3.27
N ALA A 470 -3.02 -33.25 -2.50
CA ALA A 470 -4.05 -32.23 -2.59
C ALA A 470 -3.53 -30.91 -1.97
N HIS A 471 -3.46 -29.85 -2.78
CA HIS A 471 -2.90 -28.53 -2.41
C HIS A 471 -3.72 -27.38 -3.01
N GLY A 472 -5.03 -27.56 -3.21
CA GLY A 472 -5.89 -26.49 -3.73
C GLY A 472 -6.16 -25.42 -2.66
N TYR A 473 -5.20 -24.53 -2.41
CA TYR A 473 -5.24 -23.57 -1.31
C TYR A 473 -5.67 -22.17 -1.76
N ALA A 474 -6.53 -21.53 -0.94
CA ALA A 474 -7.08 -20.22 -1.27
C ALA A 474 -6.07 -19.09 -1.02
N ALA A 475 -5.61 -18.92 0.22
CA ALA A 475 -4.75 -17.79 0.55
C ALA A 475 -3.77 -18.00 1.71
N THR A 476 -2.65 -17.29 1.66
CA THR A 476 -1.85 -16.96 2.86
C THR A 476 -1.83 -15.45 3.10
N ILE A 477 -2.30 -15.02 4.25
CA ILE A 477 -2.48 -13.61 4.59
C ILE A 477 -1.54 -13.13 5.70
N GLY A 478 -1.02 -11.92 5.53
CA GLY A 478 -0.20 -11.17 6.47
C GLY A 478 -0.47 -9.66 6.34
N GLY A 479 0.20 -8.86 7.17
CA GLY A 479 0.01 -7.42 7.26
C GLY A 479 0.50 -6.90 8.60
N ASP A 480 1.20 -5.76 8.68
CA ASP A 480 1.27 -5.00 9.94
C ASP A 480 -0.16 -4.71 10.42
N VAL A 481 -1.04 -4.28 9.49
CA VAL A 481 -2.49 -4.50 9.58
C VAL A 481 -3.07 -4.88 8.21
N GLY A 482 -3.62 -6.09 8.09
CA GLY A 482 -4.34 -6.53 6.89
C GLY A 482 -5.86 -6.62 7.10
N SER A 483 -6.64 -5.93 6.27
CA SER A 483 -8.11 -6.04 6.23
C SER A 483 -8.57 -7.01 5.14
N PHE A 484 -9.28 -8.07 5.52
CA PHE A 484 -9.82 -9.09 4.62
C PHE A 484 -11.32 -9.20 4.85
N HIS A 485 -12.12 -8.54 4.01
CA HIS A 485 -13.56 -8.47 4.25
C HIS A 485 -14.46 -8.59 3.03
N HIS A 486 -15.66 -9.14 3.25
CA HIS A 486 -16.68 -9.32 2.22
C HIS A 486 -16.22 -10.13 1.00
N ASN A 487 -15.25 -11.03 1.18
CA ASN A 487 -14.77 -11.88 0.10
C ASN A 487 -15.57 -13.18 0.02
N LEU A 488 -15.71 -13.73 -1.19
CA LEU A 488 -16.22 -15.07 -1.43
C LEU A 488 -15.06 -16.03 -1.69
N ILE A 489 -14.89 -17.04 -0.85
CA ILE A 489 -13.95 -18.14 -1.06
C ILE A 489 -14.75 -19.42 -1.28
N SER A 490 -14.58 -20.09 -2.42
CA SER A 490 -15.39 -21.27 -2.75
C SER A 490 -14.58 -22.40 -3.35
N HIS A 491 -14.92 -23.62 -2.95
CA HIS A 491 -14.35 -24.85 -3.50
C HIS A 491 -12.81 -24.92 -3.41
N ALA A 492 -12.27 -24.61 -2.24
CA ALA A 492 -10.85 -24.78 -1.92
C ALA A 492 -10.63 -26.02 -1.03
N GLU A 493 -9.55 -26.76 -1.25
CA GLU A 493 -9.16 -27.87 -0.36
C GLU A 493 -8.81 -27.37 1.04
N GLY A 494 -8.26 -26.16 1.14
CA GLY A 494 -7.75 -25.64 2.38
C GLY A 494 -7.35 -24.18 2.36
N ARG A 495 -6.89 -23.71 3.53
CA ARG A 495 -6.37 -22.36 3.72
C ARG A 495 -7.32 -21.30 3.20
N SER A 496 -8.59 -21.39 3.61
CA SER A 496 -9.56 -20.31 3.39
C SER A 496 -8.91 -18.98 3.75
N TRP A 497 -8.26 -18.96 4.92
CA TRP A 497 -7.15 -18.06 5.22
C TRP A 497 -6.04 -18.81 5.97
N SER A 498 -4.83 -18.87 5.43
CA SER A 498 -3.67 -19.24 6.25
C SER A 498 -3.04 -17.97 6.82
N MET A 499 -3.07 -17.80 8.14
CA MET A 499 -2.51 -16.62 8.81
C MET A 499 -0.99 -16.79 8.91
N GLY A 500 -0.26 -16.00 8.13
CA GLY A 500 1.19 -15.94 8.09
C GLY A 500 1.71 -14.61 8.66
N GLY A 501 1.41 -14.33 9.93
CA GLY A 501 1.76 -13.05 10.59
C GLY A 501 3.26 -12.78 10.67
N GLY A 502 4.10 -13.81 10.59
CA GLY A 502 5.55 -13.69 10.59
C GLY A 502 6.10 -13.20 11.93
N VAL A 503 7.27 -12.56 11.88
CA VAL A 503 7.94 -11.98 13.04
C VAL A 503 8.46 -10.58 12.74
N ASP A 504 8.63 -9.78 13.78
CA ASP A 504 9.29 -8.49 13.72
C ASP A 504 10.82 -8.63 13.78
N ASP A 505 11.50 -7.49 13.82
CA ASP A 505 12.95 -7.42 13.90
C ASP A 505 13.56 -7.99 15.19
N ASN A 506 12.75 -8.18 16.23
CA ASN A 506 13.18 -8.84 17.47
C ASN A 506 12.81 -10.33 17.49
N SER A 507 12.43 -10.88 16.33
CA SER A 507 11.90 -12.24 16.19
C SER A 507 10.65 -12.49 17.04
N THR A 508 9.92 -11.43 17.38
CA THR A 508 8.66 -11.49 18.12
C THR A 508 7.51 -11.69 17.14
N PHE A 509 6.49 -12.48 17.50
CA PHE A 509 5.30 -12.63 16.66
C PHE A 509 4.78 -11.28 16.16
N ALA A 510 4.53 -11.20 14.86
CA ALA A 510 4.04 -10.02 14.19
C ALA A 510 2.69 -10.28 13.50
N GLY A 511 2.19 -9.21 12.90
CA GLY A 511 1.00 -9.21 12.07
C GLY A 511 -0.29 -8.98 12.84
N ARG A 512 -1.12 -8.07 12.33
CA ARG A 512 -2.47 -7.80 12.84
C ARG A 512 -3.47 -8.01 11.72
N LEU A 513 -4.45 -8.90 11.92
CA LEU A 513 -5.36 -9.31 10.84
C LEU A 513 -6.82 -9.03 11.21
N ASP A 514 -7.52 -8.29 10.36
CA ASP A 514 -8.96 -8.05 10.46
C ASP A 514 -9.69 -8.89 9.40
N ILE A 515 -10.19 -10.05 9.82
CA ILE A 515 -10.85 -11.03 8.95
C ILE A 515 -12.35 -10.98 9.26
N ARG A 516 -13.11 -10.20 8.46
CA ARG A 516 -14.52 -9.92 8.75
C ARG A 516 -15.46 -10.18 7.61
N ASN A 517 -16.67 -10.66 7.90
CA ASN A 517 -17.75 -10.74 6.92
C ASN A 517 -17.41 -11.48 5.62
N ASN A 518 -16.49 -12.44 5.65
CA ASN A 518 -16.17 -13.29 4.51
C ASN A 518 -17.15 -14.47 4.44
N VAL A 519 -17.42 -14.94 3.22
CA VAL A 519 -18.18 -16.18 2.97
C VAL A 519 -17.22 -17.24 2.46
N VAL A 520 -17.21 -18.39 3.12
CA VAL A 520 -16.40 -19.55 2.72
C VAL A 520 -17.31 -20.73 2.44
N TYR A 521 -17.22 -21.32 1.25
CA TYR A 521 -18.08 -22.42 0.81
C TYR A 521 -17.31 -23.63 0.29
N ASN A 522 -17.83 -24.83 0.59
CA ASN A 522 -17.34 -26.11 0.08
C ASN A 522 -15.82 -26.33 0.28
N PHE A 523 -15.35 -26.11 1.50
CA PHE A 523 -13.96 -26.34 1.90
C PHE A 523 -13.65 -27.85 2.07
N GLY A 524 -12.39 -28.24 1.84
CA GLY A 524 -11.91 -29.60 2.01
C GLY A 524 -11.43 -29.92 3.43
N SER A 525 -10.18 -30.39 3.54
CA SER A 525 -9.59 -30.88 4.79
C SER A 525 -9.03 -29.77 5.71
N ARG A 526 -8.99 -28.52 5.25
CA ARG A 526 -8.57 -27.35 6.04
C ARG A 526 -9.50 -26.16 5.81
N VAL A 527 -9.55 -25.25 6.78
CA VAL A 527 -10.24 -23.95 6.70
C VAL A 527 -9.24 -22.85 7.09
N THR A 528 -9.62 -21.88 7.92
CA THR A 528 -8.69 -20.86 8.43
C THR A 528 -7.77 -21.45 9.50
N ASP A 529 -6.46 -21.24 9.34
CA ASP A 529 -5.42 -21.77 10.22
C ASP A 529 -4.19 -20.86 10.30
N GLY A 530 -3.15 -21.28 11.03
CA GLY A 530 -1.94 -20.49 11.26
C GLY A 530 -2.05 -19.55 12.46
N GLY A 531 -1.27 -18.48 12.46
CA GLY A 531 -1.33 -17.48 13.52
C GLY A 531 -0.66 -16.14 13.20
N ALA A 532 -1.07 -15.12 13.92
CA ALA A 532 -0.51 -13.77 13.90
C ALA A 532 -0.57 -13.17 15.32
N LYS A 533 0.10 -12.05 15.53
CA LYS A 533 0.17 -11.38 16.85
C LYS A 533 -1.22 -11.06 17.40
N GLU A 534 -2.07 -10.42 16.59
CA GLU A 534 -3.44 -10.04 16.96
C GLU A 534 -4.39 -10.31 15.78
N VAL A 535 -5.50 -11.01 16.01
CA VAL A 535 -6.47 -11.35 14.96
C VAL A 535 -7.88 -11.03 15.42
N ASN A 536 -8.60 -10.23 14.65
CA ASN A 536 -10.04 -10.10 14.75
C ASN A 536 -10.68 -11.01 13.70
N PHE A 537 -11.49 -11.98 14.12
CA PHE A 537 -12.19 -12.94 13.26
C PHE A 537 -13.71 -12.83 13.52
N VAL A 538 -14.37 -11.95 12.77
CA VAL A 538 -15.71 -11.44 13.14
C VAL A 538 -16.73 -11.56 12.01
N GLY A 539 -17.92 -12.08 12.32
CA GLY A 539 -19.05 -12.01 11.38
C GLY A 539 -18.84 -12.81 10.09
N ASN A 540 -17.94 -13.79 10.05
CA ASN A 540 -17.71 -14.63 8.87
C ASN A 540 -18.79 -15.73 8.78
N LEU A 541 -19.10 -16.16 7.57
CA LEU A 541 -19.99 -17.30 7.32
C LEU A 541 -19.23 -18.42 6.62
N TYR A 542 -19.17 -19.59 7.24
CA TYR A 542 -18.63 -20.81 6.65
C TYR A 542 -19.78 -21.77 6.34
N LYS A 543 -20.00 -22.08 5.07
CA LYS A 543 -21.07 -22.99 4.63
C LYS A 543 -20.46 -24.29 4.16
N GLN A 544 -20.81 -25.39 4.83
CA GLN A 544 -20.43 -26.72 4.38
C GLN A 544 -21.02 -26.99 2.98
N GLY A 545 -20.20 -27.51 2.08
CA GLY A 545 -20.63 -28.02 0.77
C GLY A 545 -20.41 -29.53 0.65
N PRO A 546 -20.67 -30.12 -0.53
CA PRO A 546 -20.52 -31.55 -0.75
C PRO A 546 -19.14 -32.17 -0.46
N ALA A 547 -18.06 -31.37 -0.39
CA ALA A 547 -16.72 -31.82 -0.02
C ALA A 547 -16.36 -31.58 1.46
N SER A 548 -17.22 -30.90 2.22
CA SER A 548 -16.90 -30.40 3.56
C SER A 548 -17.30 -31.35 4.67
N GLU A 549 -16.38 -31.55 5.63
CA GLU A 549 -16.64 -32.34 6.85
C GLU A 549 -16.29 -31.59 8.15
N LEU A 550 -15.52 -30.49 8.08
CA LEU A 550 -15.07 -29.75 9.27
C LEU A 550 -16.21 -28.96 9.92
N THR A 551 -16.13 -28.80 11.25
CA THR A 551 -17.17 -28.21 12.11
C THR A 551 -16.68 -27.02 12.94
N TYR A 552 -15.69 -26.31 12.38
CA TYR A 552 -15.06 -25.10 12.93
C TYR A 552 -14.60 -24.21 11.76
N ASP A 553 -14.38 -22.93 12.03
CA ASP A 553 -13.95 -21.94 11.04
C ASP A 553 -12.46 -21.64 11.15
N LEU A 554 -11.98 -21.46 12.39
CA LEU A 554 -10.63 -21.06 12.72
C LEU A 554 -9.95 -22.06 13.68
N LYS A 555 -8.81 -22.58 13.22
CA LYS A 555 -7.85 -23.31 14.05
C LYS A 555 -6.58 -22.46 14.28
N ALA A 556 -6.57 -21.70 15.37
CA ALA A 556 -5.41 -20.90 15.77
C ALA A 556 -4.24 -21.82 16.15
N THR A 557 -3.17 -21.82 15.36
CA THR A 557 -2.09 -22.81 15.45
C THR A 557 -0.92 -22.28 16.29
N TYR A 558 -0.58 -22.99 17.36
CA TYR A 558 0.54 -22.67 18.25
C TYR A 558 1.60 -23.78 18.13
N GLU A 559 2.48 -23.60 17.15
CA GLU A 559 3.52 -24.57 16.77
C GLU A 559 4.96 -24.06 16.94
N ASP A 560 5.12 -22.76 17.23
CA ASP A 560 6.42 -22.10 17.43
C ASP A 560 6.53 -21.48 18.82
N ASN A 561 7.70 -21.61 19.46
CA ASN A 561 7.98 -21.01 20.76
C ASN A 561 8.80 -19.70 20.62
N LEU A 562 8.24 -18.75 19.88
CA LEU A 562 8.85 -17.44 19.61
C LEU A 562 8.43 -16.39 20.67
N PRO A 563 9.24 -15.33 20.89
CA PRO A 563 8.85 -14.21 21.73
C PRO A 563 7.51 -13.57 21.34
N GLY A 564 6.82 -12.99 22.33
CA GLY A 564 5.54 -12.32 22.13
C GLY A 564 4.32 -13.21 22.33
N THR A 565 3.20 -12.79 21.75
CA THR A 565 1.90 -13.45 21.87
C THR A 565 1.24 -13.60 20.51
N GLN A 566 0.40 -14.62 20.37
CA GLN A 566 -0.61 -14.72 19.31
C GLN A 566 -1.97 -14.69 19.99
N GLN A 567 -2.85 -13.77 19.64
CA GLN A 567 -4.10 -13.52 20.37
C GLN A 567 -5.25 -13.22 19.40
N TYR A 568 -6.46 -13.61 19.79
CA TYR A 568 -7.61 -13.70 18.91
C TYR A 568 -8.87 -13.10 19.55
N TYR A 569 -9.64 -12.37 18.75
CA TYR A 569 -11.00 -11.96 19.04
C TYR A 569 -11.91 -12.70 18.04
N CYS A 570 -12.84 -13.52 18.53
CA CYS A 570 -13.71 -14.33 17.68
C CYS A 570 -15.17 -14.13 18.08
N ALA A 571 -15.97 -13.52 17.18
CA ALA A 571 -17.33 -13.07 17.46
C ALA A 571 -18.24 -13.18 16.22
N GLY A 572 -19.53 -13.49 16.40
CA GLY A 572 -20.54 -13.35 15.33
C GLY A 572 -20.40 -14.29 14.13
N ASN A 573 -19.55 -15.33 14.19
CA ASN A 573 -19.36 -16.24 13.07
C ASN A 573 -20.46 -17.31 13.02
N LEU A 574 -20.83 -17.70 11.80
CA LEU A 574 -21.93 -18.62 11.53
C LEU A 574 -21.47 -19.77 10.65
N MET A 575 -21.73 -21.00 11.10
CA MET A 575 -21.71 -22.18 10.25
C MET A 575 -23.10 -22.83 10.31
N PRO A 576 -23.92 -22.69 9.25
CA PRO A 576 -25.27 -23.24 9.23
C PRO A 576 -25.28 -24.73 9.63
N ASP A 577 -26.26 -25.12 10.46
CA ASP A 577 -26.41 -26.46 11.04
C ASP A 577 -25.28 -26.94 11.99
N VAL A 578 -24.32 -26.07 12.32
CA VAL A 578 -23.18 -26.40 13.20
C VAL A 578 -23.12 -25.48 14.42
N PHE A 579 -23.09 -24.16 14.26
CA PHE A 579 -23.17 -23.15 15.32
C PHE A 579 -23.71 -21.82 14.79
N ASP A 580 -24.25 -20.98 15.67
CA ASP A 580 -24.90 -19.71 15.33
C ASP A 580 -24.04 -18.49 15.69
N GLN A 581 -24.24 -17.36 15.02
CA GLN A 581 -23.54 -16.09 15.27
C GLN A 581 -23.68 -15.59 16.71
N ASP A 582 -24.81 -15.86 17.36
CA ASP A 582 -25.10 -15.42 18.74
C ASP A 582 -24.66 -16.46 19.78
N SER A 583 -24.12 -17.60 19.33
CA SER A 583 -23.62 -18.66 20.22
C SER A 583 -22.22 -18.35 20.73
N VAL A 584 -21.79 -19.07 21.78
CA VAL A 584 -20.40 -19.01 22.26
C VAL A 584 -19.46 -19.41 21.12
N GLN A 585 -18.44 -18.60 20.84
CA GLN A 585 -17.61 -18.72 19.64
C GLN A 585 -16.27 -19.44 19.85
N TYR A 586 -15.81 -19.59 21.09
CA TYR A 586 -14.58 -20.31 21.44
C TYR A 586 -14.71 -21.04 22.80
N PRO A 587 -13.90 -22.08 23.07
CA PRO A 587 -13.93 -22.80 24.33
C PRO A 587 -13.65 -21.88 25.53
N SER A 588 -14.23 -22.22 26.69
CA SER A 588 -13.96 -21.49 27.93
C SER A 588 -12.51 -21.65 28.41
N GLY A 589 -12.11 -20.83 29.39
CA GLY A 589 -10.75 -20.80 29.90
C GLY A 589 -9.79 -20.15 28.91
N THR A 590 -8.74 -20.86 28.50
CA THR A 590 -7.75 -20.32 27.54
C THR A 590 -8.17 -20.48 26.08
N GLY A 591 -9.30 -21.14 25.77
CA GLY A 591 -9.73 -21.42 24.39
C GLY A 591 -8.98 -22.58 23.70
N THR A 592 -8.25 -23.40 24.46
CA THR A 592 -7.42 -24.50 23.93
C THR A 592 -8.23 -25.77 23.67
N GLY A 593 -7.98 -26.39 22.51
CA GLY A 593 -8.53 -27.67 22.10
C GLY A 593 -9.96 -27.58 21.57
N GLN A 594 -10.25 -28.35 20.52
CA GLN A 594 -11.61 -28.48 20.01
C GLN A 594 -12.41 -29.41 20.92
N THR A 595 -13.22 -28.85 21.82
CA THR A 595 -14.03 -29.61 22.78
C THR A 595 -15.47 -29.86 22.31
N SER A 596 -15.90 -29.18 21.24
CA SER A 596 -17.21 -29.30 20.60
C SER A 596 -17.19 -28.76 19.15
N LYS A 597 -18.34 -28.78 18.48
CA LYS A 597 -18.61 -27.88 17.35
C LYS A 597 -18.51 -26.44 17.86
N ILE A 598 -17.63 -25.63 17.28
CA ILE A 598 -17.29 -24.29 17.78
C ILE A 598 -16.60 -23.50 16.67
N ALA A 599 -16.79 -22.18 16.60
CA ALA A 599 -16.22 -21.37 15.52
C ALA A 599 -14.68 -21.34 15.57
N CYS A 600 -14.12 -21.05 16.74
CA CYS A 600 -12.69 -20.84 16.90
C CYS A 600 -12.11 -21.68 18.05
N PHE A 601 -10.89 -22.20 17.89
CA PHE A 601 -10.14 -22.80 19.00
C PHE A 601 -8.62 -22.68 18.79
N ALA A 602 -7.86 -22.80 19.87
CA ALA A 602 -6.40 -22.87 19.85
C ALA A 602 -5.91 -24.33 19.80
N ASP A 603 -5.13 -24.66 18.77
CA ASP A 603 -4.43 -25.93 18.57
C ASP A 603 -2.98 -25.79 19.03
N VAL A 604 -2.67 -26.33 20.21
CA VAL A 604 -1.36 -26.17 20.86
C VAL A 604 -0.57 -27.47 20.75
N SER A 605 0.53 -27.42 19.99
CA SER A 605 1.40 -28.59 19.76
C SER A 605 2.78 -28.46 20.44
N ILE A 606 3.11 -27.29 21.00
CA ILE A 606 4.38 -27.01 21.67
C ILE A 606 4.40 -27.30 23.17
N ASN A 607 5.60 -27.59 23.70
CA ASN A 607 5.84 -27.88 25.11
C ASN A 607 7.08 -27.10 25.64
N PRO A 608 6.96 -26.28 26.71
CA PRO A 608 5.73 -25.98 27.44
C PRO A 608 4.72 -25.22 26.58
N ALA A 609 3.43 -25.46 26.84
CA ALA A 609 2.36 -24.71 26.21
C ALA A 609 2.42 -23.24 26.63
N PRO A 610 2.05 -22.27 25.77
CA PRO A 610 2.02 -20.86 26.13
C PRO A 610 1.03 -20.59 27.28
N GLU A 611 1.46 -19.84 28.28
CA GLU A 611 0.65 -19.57 29.49
C GLU A 611 -0.32 -18.39 29.33
N TYR A 612 -0.15 -17.54 28.31
CA TYR A 612 -1.00 -16.38 28.09
C TYR A 612 -2.40 -16.74 27.56
N GLN A 613 -3.36 -15.84 27.75
CA GLN A 613 -4.73 -15.96 27.22
C GLN A 613 -4.73 -15.86 25.69
N LYS A 614 -5.40 -16.81 25.02
CA LYS A 614 -5.45 -16.88 23.55
C LYS A 614 -6.63 -16.10 22.95
N PHE A 615 -7.82 -16.17 23.57
CA PHE A 615 -9.03 -15.52 23.07
C PHE A 615 -9.53 -14.43 24.02
N PHE A 616 -9.98 -13.31 23.46
CA PHE A 616 -10.47 -12.12 24.17
C PHE A 616 -11.90 -11.78 23.73
N ASP A 617 -12.57 -10.93 24.52
CA ASP A 617 -13.99 -10.58 24.35
C ASP A 617 -14.17 -9.24 23.59
N GLU A 618 -13.08 -8.54 23.27
CA GLU A 618 -13.06 -7.25 22.57
C GLU A 618 -12.06 -7.27 21.40
N PRO A 619 -12.30 -6.52 20.31
CA PRO A 619 -11.37 -6.40 19.20
C PRO A 619 -10.09 -5.65 19.62
N PHE A 620 -8.96 -6.00 19.00
CA PHE A 620 -7.66 -5.41 19.31
C PHE A 620 -7.45 -4.01 18.71
N PHE A 621 -8.13 -3.72 17.60
CA PHE A 621 -8.01 -2.50 16.81
C PHE A 621 -9.28 -2.28 15.96
N PRO A 622 -9.60 -1.04 15.53
CA PRO A 622 -10.77 -0.74 14.71
C PRO A 622 -10.68 -1.36 13.32
N SER A 623 -11.82 -1.72 12.72
CA SER A 623 -11.91 -2.36 11.40
C SER A 623 -11.91 -1.38 10.22
N TYR A 624 -12.53 -0.21 10.40
CA TYR A 624 -12.80 0.77 9.33
C TYR A 624 -13.62 0.20 8.17
N ILE A 625 -14.58 -0.68 8.47
CA ILE A 625 -15.55 -1.23 7.52
C ILE A 625 -16.97 -1.00 8.01
N GLU A 626 -17.95 -1.00 7.09
CA GLU A 626 -19.35 -1.27 7.41
C GLU A 626 -19.49 -2.75 7.80
N GLU A 627 -19.59 -3.00 9.10
CA GLU A 627 -19.70 -4.35 9.65
C GLU A 627 -21.14 -4.87 9.59
N HIS A 628 -21.29 -6.14 9.21
CA HIS A 628 -22.56 -6.82 9.11
C HIS A 628 -22.63 -8.03 10.06
N THR A 629 -23.84 -8.50 10.35
CA THR A 629 -24.01 -9.87 10.86
C THR A 629 -23.57 -10.87 9.79
N SER A 630 -23.18 -12.08 10.18
CA SER A 630 -22.74 -13.10 9.21
C SER A 630 -23.85 -13.51 8.25
N THR A 631 -25.12 -13.47 8.68
CA THR A 631 -26.29 -13.66 7.81
C THR A 631 -26.46 -12.58 6.76
N GLU A 632 -26.25 -11.30 7.12
CA GLU A 632 -26.35 -10.18 6.18
C GLU A 632 -25.13 -10.13 5.25
N ALA A 633 -23.94 -10.39 5.80
CA ALA A 633 -22.71 -10.52 5.03
C ALA A 633 -22.86 -11.57 3.92
N TYR A 634 -23.49 -12.72 4.20
CA TYR A 634 -23.76 -13.75 3.20
C TYR A 634 -24.53 -13.23 1.99
N LYS A 635 -25.58 -12.45 2.23
CA LYS A 635 -26.43 -11.89 1.17
C LYS A 635 -25.65 -10.88 0.34
N ARG A 636 -24.91 -9.98 1.00
CA ARG A 636 -24.13 -8.93 0.33
C ARG A 636 -22.97 -9.50 -0.46
N VAL A 637 -22.19 -10.43 0.11
CA VAL A 637 -21.05 -11.07 -0.57
C VAL A 637 -21.47 -11.82 -1.82
N LEU A 638 -22.56 -12.60 -1.78
CA LEU A 638 -23.05 -13.28 -2.98
C LEU A 638 -23.58 -12.34 -4.06
N SER A 639 -23.97 -11.13 -3.67
CA SER A 639 -24.49 -10.11 -4.58
C SER A 639 -23.41 -9.15 -5.08
N ASP A 640 -22.18 -9.25 -4.55
CA ASP A 640 -21.19 -8.19 -4.68
C ASP A 640 -19.75 -8.64 -4.37
N SER A 641 -19.30 -9.72 -4.99
CA SER A 641 -17.92 -10.20 -4.89
C SER A 641 -17.34 -10.64 -6.24
N GLY A 642 -16.02 -10.53 -6.37
CA GLY A 642 -15.29 -10.81 -7.60
C GLY A 642 -15.44 -9.72 -8.66
N ALA A 643 -14.85 -9.95 -9.81
CA ALA A 643 -14.92 -9.06 -10.95
C ALA A 643 -16.34 -9.04 -11.51
N SER A 644 -17.06 -7.95 -11.22
CA SER A 644 -18.45 -7.73 -11.66
C SER A 644 -18.59 -6.77 -12.84
N GLN A 645 -17.53 -6.05 -13.20
CA GLN A 645 -17.49 -5.13 -14.34
C GLN A 645 -16.41 -5.57 -15.33
N PRO A 646 -16.64 -5.43 -16.64
CA PRO A 646 -17.91 -4.99 -17.27
C PRO A 646 -19.07 -6.01 -17.10
N VAL A 647 -18.76 -7.26 -16.77
CA VAL A 647 -19.76 -8.31 -16.51
C VAL A 647 -19.28 -9.23 -15.39
N VAL A 648 -20.17 -10.00 -14.77
CA VAL A 648 -19.81 -11.24 -14.04
C VAL A 648 -19.68 -12.36 -15.07
N ASP A 649 -18.58 -13.10 -15.05
CA ASP A 649 -18.34 -14.19 -16.00
C ASP A 649 -19.11 -15.47 -15.63
N ASP A 650 -19.20 -16.44 -16.55
CA ASP A 650 -20.02 -17.62 -16.34
C ASP A 650 -19.44 -18.55 -15.25
N HIS A 651 -18.11 -18.54 -15.08
CA HIS A 651 -17.45 -19.18 -13.96
C HIS A 651 -17.94 -18.62 -12.63
N ASP A 652 -17.79 -17.32 -12.39
CA ASP A 652 -18.13 -16.68 -11.12
C ASP A 652 -19.65 -16.73 -10.84
N LYS A 653 -20.49 -16.59 -11.88
CA LYS A 653 -21.95 -16.82 -11.76
C LYS A 653 -22.26 -18.21 -11.23
N ARG A 654 -21.60 -19.25 -11.76
CA ARG A 654 -21.77 -20.62 -11.29
C ARG A 654 -21.34 -20.76 -9.83
N ILE A 655 -20.19 -20.18 -9.44
CA ILE A 655 -19.71 -20.25 -8.06
C ILE A 655 -20.70 -19.60 -7.08
N ILE A 656 -21.27 -18.45 -7.43
CA ILE A 656 -22.31 -17.78 -6.63
C ILE A 656 -23.54 -18.69 -6.49
N GLN A 657 -24.02 -19.28 -7.60
CA GLN A 657 -25.19 -20.16 -7.58
C GLN A 657 -24.95 -21.46 -6.80
N GLU A 658 -23.76 -22.04 -6.91
CA GLU A 658 -23.37 -23.24 -6.16
C GLU A 658 -23.29 -22.95 -4.66
N THR A 659 -22.72 -21.80 -4.29
CA THR A 659 -22.69 -21.32 -2.91
C THR A 659 -24.08 -21.09 -2.34
N LEU A 660 -24.98 -20.46 -3.13
CA LEU A 660 -26.36 -20.22 -2.74
C LEU A 660 -27.11 -21.55 -2.52
N ASN A 661 -27.04 -22.46 -3.49
CA ASN A 661 -27.79 -23.71 -3.50
C ASN A 661 -27.19 -24.81 -2.63
N GLY A 662 -25.93 -24.67 -2.18
CA GLY A 662 -25.23 -25.71 -1.44
C GLY A 662 -24.87 -26.92 -2.31
N THR A 663 -24.58 -26.69 -3.59
CA THR A 663 -24.28 -27.74 -4.58
C THR A 663 -22.86 -27.61 -5.16
N ALA A 664 -22.39 -28.64 -5.86
CA ALA A 664 -21.21 -28.56 -6.72
C ALA A 664 -21.50 -29.22 -8.07
N THR A 665 -21.29 -28.51 -9.18
CA THR A 665 -21.59 -29.04 -10.53
C THR A 665 -20.50 -30.00 -11.01
N TYR A 666 -19.24 -29.66 -10.75
CA TYR A 666 -18.07 -30.38 -11.23
C TYR A 666 -17.34 -31.10 -10.09
N LYS A 667 -16.34 -31.90 -10.43
CA LYS A 667 -15.51 -32.65 -9.47
C LYS A 667 -14.10 -32.80 -10.01
N GLY A 668 -13.13 -32.94 -9.12
CA GLY A 668 -11.74 -33.21 -9.50
C GLY A 668 -11.60 -34.50 -10.31
N SER A 669 -10.93 -34.44 -11.46
CA SER A 669 -10.73 -35.59 -12.34
C SER A 669 -9.85 -36.69 -11.74
N LYS A 670 -8.99 -36.36 -10.77
CA LYS A 670 -8.11 -37.32 -10.08
C LYS A 670 -8.64 -37.71 -8.71
N THR A 671 -9.11 -36.73 -7.93
CA THR A 671 -9.58 -36.92 -6.56
C THR A 671 -11.03 -37.37 -6.48
N GLY A 672 -11.86 -37.02 -7.47
CA GLY A 672 -13.30 -37.25 -7.44
C GLY A 672 -14.06 -36.38 -6.44
N LYS A 673 -13.39 -35.42 -5.77
CA LYS A 673 -14.02 -34.54 -4.78
C LYS A 673 -14.93 -33.52 -5.48
N PRO A 674 -16.20 -33.36 -5.06
CA PRO A 674 -17.10 -32.38 -5.70
C PRO A 674 -16.66 -30.94 -5.45
N GLY A 675 -16.62 -30.13 -6.50
CA GLY A 675 -16.18 -28.73 -6.49
C GLY A 675 -14.67 -28.54 -6.40
N LEU A 676 -13.93 -29.45 -5.76
CA LEU A 676 -12.48 -29.35 -5.63
C LEU A 676 -11.79 -29.93 -6.88
N ILE A 677 -11.61 -29.09 -7.89
CA ILE A 677 -11.08 -29.50 -9.19
C ILE A 677 -9.56 -29.77 -9.14
N ASP A 678 -9.07 -30.67 -9.99
CA ASP A 678 -7.65 -31.03 -10.08
C ASP A 678 -6.94 -30.37 -11.27
N ASN A 679 -7.73 -29.89 -12.23
CA ASN A 679 -7.28 -29.18 -13.42
C ASN A 679 -8.42 -28.28 -13.93
N GLU A 680 -8.10 -27.16 -14.56
CA GLU A 680 -9.06 -26.27 -15.21
C GLU A 680 -9.92 -26.98 -16.28
N ALA A 681 -9.41 -28.04 -16.91
CA ALA A 681 -10.18 -28.85 -17.86
C ALA A 681 -11.35 -29.62 -17.21
N ASP A 682 -11.35 -29.81 -15.88
CA ASP A 682 -12.46 -30.45 -15.15
C ASP A 682 -13.76 -29.65 -15.28
N VAL A 683 -13.65 -28.34 -15.56
CA VAL A 683 -14.77 -27.41 -15.76
C VAL A 683 -14.90 -26.93 -17.20
N GLY A 684 -14.10 -27.49 -18.11
CA GLY A 684 -14.06 -27.10 -19.52
C GLY A 684 -13.01 -26.04 -19.88
N GLY A 685 -12.17 -25.63 -18.93
CA GLY A 685 -11.18 -24.55 -19.13
C GLY A 685 -11.80 -23.16 -19.00
N LEU A 686 -11.04 -22.13 -19.44
CA LEU A 686 -11.56 -20.77 -19.52
C LEU A 686 -12.71 -20.72 -20.54
N GLU A 687 -13.81 -20.09 -20.14
CA GLU A 687 -14.91 -19.79 -21.05
C GLU A 687 -14.45 -18.85 -22.18
N ASP A 688 -15.30 -18.64 -23.18
CA ASP A 688 -14.97 -17.75 -24.29
C ASP A 688 -14.90 -16.29 -23.83
N PHE A 689 -13.74 -15.66 -24.11
CA PHE A 689 -13.41 -14.26 -23.87
C PHE A 689 -12.99 -13.65 -25.22
N PRO A 690 -13.96 -13.27 -26.07
CA PRO A 690 -13.66 -12.74 -27.40
C PRO A 690 -12.85 -11.44 -27.29
N THR A 691 -11.95 -11.23 -28.26
CA THR A 691 -11.23 -9.96 -28.37
C THR A 691 -12.20 -8.87 -28.78
N THR A 692 -12.34 -7.84 -27.94
CA THR A 692 -13.16 -6.66 -28.22
C THR A 692 -12.27 -5.43 -28.09
N THR A 693 -12.39 -4.48 -29.02
CA THR A 693 -11.63 -3.22 -28.99
C THR A 693 -12.58 -2.04 -28.96
N ARG A 694 -12.25 -1.01 -28.17
CA ARG A 694 -12.98 0.26 -28.19
C ARG A 694 -12.89 0.93 -29.57
N PRO A 695 -13.97 1.54 -30.07
CA PRO A 695 -13.90 2.31 -31.30
C PRO A 695 -13.12 3.61 -31.07
N THR A 696 -12.51 4.18 -32.13
CA THR A 696 -11.63 5.35 -32.01
C THR A 696 -12.34 6.63 -31.58
N ASN A 697 -13.68 6.67 -31.62
CA ASN A 697 -14.50 7.78 -31.13
C ASN A 697 -15.00 7.57 -29.69
N TRP A 698 -14.55 6.51 -29.01
CA TRP A 698 -14.85 6.30 -27.59
C TRP A 698 -14.11 7.32 -26.71
N ASP A 699 -12.84 7.56 -27.04
CA ASP A 699 -11.90 8.48 -26.40
C ASP A 699 -11.11 9.13 -27.53
N ALA A 700 -11.68 10.16 -28.16
CA ALA A 700 -11.13 10.78 -29.36
C ALA A 700 -9.96 11.73 -29.05
N ASN A 701 -9.87 12.20 -27.80
CA ASN A 701 -8.83 13.10 -27.32
C ASN A 701 -7.60 12.35 -26.74
N ASP A 702 -7.72 11.03 -26.55
CA ASP A 702 -6.70 10.08 -26.07
C ASP A 702 -6.21 10.36 -24.64
N ASP A 703 -7.10 10.82 -23.76
CA ASP A 703 -6.82 11.05 -22.34
C ASP A 703 -7.21 9.87 -21.43
N GLY A 704 -7.80 8.81 -22.01
CA GLY A 704 -8.26 7.60 -21.33
C GLY A 704 -9.62 7.72 -20.65
N ILE A 705 -10.31 8.84 -20.85
CA ILE A 705 -11.69 9.09 -20.45
C ILE A 705 -12.56 8.94 -21.70
N ALA A 706 -13.76 8.36 -21.54
CA ALA A 706 -14.69 8.32 -22.66
C ALA A 706 -15.25 9.72 -22.95
N ASP A 707 -15.40 10.10 -24.22
CA ASP A 707 -15.85 11.45 -24.64
C ASP A 707 -17.20 11.86 -24.01
N TRP A 708 -18.08 10.91 -23.66
CA TRP A 708 -19.36 11.19 -23.00
C TRP A 708 -19.22 11.58 -21.52
N TRP A 709 -18.07 11.31 -20.90
CA TRP A 709 -17.73 11.75 -19.54
C TRP A 709 -17.06 13.13 -19.54
N ASP A 710 -16.58 13.62 -20.69
CA ASP A 710 -15.88 14.91 -20.79
C ASP A 710 -16.68 16.05 -20.14
N GLY A 711 -16.00 16.82 -19.28
CA GLY A 711 -16.62 17.91 -18.52
C GLY A 711 -17.28 17.50 -17.20
N SER A 712 -17.39 16.20 -16.91
CA SER A 712 -17.71 15.69 -15.57
C SER A 712 -16.52 15.85 -14.62
N THR A 713 -16.81 16.08 -13.34
CA THR A 713 -15.79 16.03 -12.28
C THR A 713 -15.72 14.62 -11.70
N GLY A 714 -14.65 14.31 -10.96
CA GLY A 714 -14.60 13.09 -10.15
C GLY A 714 -15.43 13.15 -8.88
N GLY A 715 -16.12 14.27 -8.62
CA GLY A 715 -16.57 14.63 -7.28
C GLY A 715 -15.43 15.18 -6.42
N ASP A 716 -15.74 15.47 -5.16
CA ASP A 716 -14.79 16.07 -4.22
C ASP A 716 -13.62 15.12 -3.93
N GLY A 717 -12.39 15.61 -4.12
CA GLY A 717 -11.17 14.86 -3.84
C GLY A 717 -10.75 13.83 -4.90
N TYR A 718 -11.40 13.83 -6.08
CA TYR A 718 -11.04 12.93 -7.19
C TYR A 718 -10.83 13.72 -8.50
N THR A 719 -9.87 13.26 -9.30
CA THR A 719 -9.67 13.75 -10.68
C THR A 719 -10.79 13.29 -11.62
N ALA A 720 -10.90 13.89 -12.81
CA ALA A 720 -11.90 13.50 -13.81
C ALA A 720 -11.78 12.02 -14.21
N ILE A 721 -10.55 11.52 -14.43
CA ILE A 721 -10.29 10.10 -14.74
C ILE A 721 -10.66 9.18 -13.59
N GLU A 722 -10.43 9.59 -12.33
CA GLU A 722 -10.88 8.82 -11.17
C GLU A 722 -12.41 8.74 -11.11
N GLY A 723 -13.10 9.84 -11.40
CA GLY A 723 -14.55 9.86 -11.58
C GLY A 723 -15.04 8.83 -12.59
N TYR A 724 -14.45 8.86 -13.79
CA TYR A 724 -14.77 7.95 -14.87
C TYR A 724 -14.58 6.48 -14.46
N ILE A 725 -13.40 6.12 -13.93
CA ILE A 725 -13.14 4.72 -13.54
C ILE A 725 -13.98 4.29 -12.34
N ASN A 726 -14.43 5.21 -11.48
CA ASN A 726 -15.36 4.93 -10.39
C ASN A 726 -16.76 4.64 -10.92
N PHE A 727 -17.27 5.46 -11.85
CA PHE A 727 -18.53 5.20 -12.54
C PHE A 727 -18.52 3.83 -13.25
N MET A 728 -17.43 3.54 -13.98
CA MET A 728 -17.27 2.27 -14.69
C MET A 728 -17.17 1.06 -13.74
N ALA A 729 -16.81 1.25 -12.47
CA ALA A 729 -16.67 0.18 -11.49
C ALA A 729 -17.99 -0.20 -10.81
N ASP A 730 -18.94 0.73 -10.77
CA ASP A 730 -20.25 0.51 -10.19
C ASP A 730 -21.24 -0.03 -11.24
N PRO A 731 -22.36 -0.65 -10.82
CA PRO A 731 -23.47 -0.97 -11.70
C PRO A 731 -23.86 0.21 -12.58
N HIS A 732 -23.84 0.05 -13.90
CA HIS A 732 -24.19 1.12 -14.82
C HIS A 732 -24.86 0.63 -16.11
N ALA A 733 -25.48 1.57 -16.83
CA ALA A 733 -26.06 1.34 -18.14
C ALA A 733 -25.78 2.53 -19.08
N PHE A 734 -25.81 2.25 -20.38
CA PHE A 734 -25.69 3.26 -21.44
C PHE A 734 -27.04 3.42 -22.16
N VAL A 735 -27.40 4.65 -22.50
CA VAL A 735 -28.66 4.94 -23.19
C VAL A 735 -28.56 6.20 -24.06
N ALA A 736 -29.21 6.22 -25.22
CA ALA A 736 -29.27 7.43 -26.05
C ALA A 736 -30.27 8.46 -25.48
N PRO A 737 -30.07 9.78 -25.72
CA PRO A 737 -31.05 10.79 -25.39
C PRO A 737 -32.45 10.45 -25.93
N GLY A 738 -33.48 10.55 -25.08
CA GLY A 738 -34.86 10.22 -25.41
C GLY A 738 -35.18 8.72 -25.55
N ALA A 739 -34.19 7.83 -25.37
CA ALA A 739 -34.37 6.39 -25.41
C ALA A 739 -34.60 5.78 -24.01
N SER A 740 -34.79 4.47 -23.95
CA SER A 740 -34.93 3.73 -22.69
C SER A 740 -34.00 2.52 -22.67
N VAL A 741 -33.43 2.25 -21.51
CA VAL A 741 -32.60 1.06 -21.25
C VAL A 741 -33.22 0.22 -20.12
N LYS A 742 -33.07 -1.10 -20.22
CA LYS A 742 -33.48 -2.05 -19.18
C LYS A 742 -32.25 -2.54 -18.45
N TYR A 743 -32.34 -2.58 -17.13
CA TYR A 743 -31.30 -3.09 -16.25
C TYR A 743 -31.84 -4.25 -15.42
N ASP A 744 -31.10 -5.36 -15.37
CA ASP A 744 -31.45 -6.55 -14.60
C ASP A 744 -30.94 -6.41 -13.15
N LEU A 745 -31.89 -6.30 -12.21
CA LEU A 745 -31.62 -6.13 -10.79
C LEU A 745 -31.30 -7.46 -10.08
N ALA A 746 -31.51 -8.62 -10.72
CA ALA A 746 -31.29 -9.91 -10.07
C ALA A 746 -29.85 -10.08 -9.59
N GLY A 747 -28.87 -9.63 -10.39
CA GLY A 747 -27.46 -9.67 -10.01
C GLY A 747 -27.12 -8.84 -8.78
N LEU A 748 -27.85 -7.74 -8.55
CA LEU A 748 -27.62 -6.86 -7.40
C LEU A 748 -28.07 -7.46 -6.07
N ALA A 749 -28.87 -8.53 -6.11
CA ALA A 749 -29.50 -9.17 -4.97
C ALA A 749 -29.35 -10.71 -5.00
N ALA A 750 -28.30 -11.22 -5.63
CA ALA A 750 -28.12 -12.66 -5.86
C ALA A 750 -28.13 -13.50 -4.57
N GLY A 751 -27.72 -12.92 -3.43
CA GLY A 751 -27.75 -13.57 -2.13
C GLY A 751 -29.04 -13.38 -1.31
N PHE A 752 -29.95 -12.51 -1.73
CA PHE A 752 -31.15 -12.15 -0.95
C PHE A 752 -32.28 -13.18 -1.13
N SER A 753 -33.08 -13.39 -0.10
CA SER A 753 -34.20 -14.35 -0.13
C SER A 753 -35.49 -13.72 -0.69
N LYS A 754 -35.90 -14.13 -1.89
CA LYS A 754 -37.10 -13.57 -2.59
C LYS A 754 -37.07 -12.03 -2.66
N PRO A 755 -36.05 -11.44 -3.29
CA PRO A 755 -35.85 -10.00 -3.25
C PRO A 755 -37.01 -9.24 -3.92
N ALA A 756 -37.34 -8.09 -3.34
CA ALA A 756 -38.21 -7.07 -3.88
C ALA A 756 -37.43 -5.76 -4.06
N PHE A 757 -37.80 -5.01 -5.10
CA PHE A 757 -37.05 -3.84 -5.54
C PHE A 757 -37.93 -2.61 -5.60
N GLU A 758 -37.40 -1.51 -5.06
CA GLU A 758 -37.92 -0.16 -5.25
C GLU A 758 -36.84 0.69 -5.91
N VAL A 759 -37.24 1.68 -6.72
CA VAL A 759 -36.33 2.58 -7.43
C VAL A 759 -36.71 4.03 -7.19
N SER A 760 -35.70 4.89 -7.09
CA SER A 760 -35.88 6.34 -6.96
C SER A 760 -34.72 7.10 -7.63
N GLY A 761 -34.89 8.40 -7.88
CA GLY A 761 -33.89 9.22 -8.58
C GLY A 761 -34.14 9.34 -10.08
N GLY A 762 -33.07 9.54 -10.85
CA GLY A 762 -33.11 9.87 -12.28
C GLY A 762 -33.39 11.35 -12.54
N GLU A 763 -32.39 12.22 -12.36
CA GLU A 763 -32.54 13.66 -12.55
C GLU A 763 -32.63 14.08 -14.04
N LEU A 764 -31.94 13.35 -14.92
CA LEU A 764 -31.92 13.59 -16.36
C LEU A 764 -32.96 12.74 -17.11
N GLY A 765 -33.70 11.90 -16.40
CA GLY A 765 -34.67 10.97 -16.96
C GLY A 765 -35.75 10.56 -15.96
N SER A 766 -36.19 9.31 -16.05
CA SER A 766 -37.10 8.71 -15.07
C SER A 766 -36.90 7.21 -15.02
N VAL A 767 -37.03 6.62 -13.82
CA VAL A 767 -36.88 5.18 -13.61
C VAL A 767 -38.19 4.57 -13.11
N SER A 768 -38.48 3.35 -13.57
CA SER A 768 -39.57 2.52 -13.06
C SER A 768 -39.09 1.07 -12.90
N VAL A 769 -39.71 0.31 -12.01
CA VAL A 769 -39.35 -1.09 -11.75
C VAL A 769 -40.54 -2.01 -11.92
N ALA A 770 -40.33 -3.15 -12.57
CA ALA A 770 -41.32 -4.21 -12.72
C ALA A 770 -40.66 -5.58 -12.49
N GLY A 771 -40.92 -6.18 -11.32
CA GLY A 771 -40.23 -7.40 -10.90
C GLY A 771 -38.74 -7.13 -10.71
N ILE A 772 -37.91 -7.86 -11.45
CA ILE A 772 -36.43 -7.75 -11.40
C ILE A 772 -35.87 -6.75 -12.42
N VAL A 773 -36.71 -6.06 -13.19
CA VAL A 773 -36.24 -5.18 -14.28
C VAL A 773 -36.51 -3.72 -13.92
N ALA A 774 -35.45 -2.93 -13.81
CA ALA A 774 -35.54 -1.48 -13.85
C ALA A 774 -35.56 -1.01 -15.31
N THR A 775 -36.46 -0.09 -15.66
CA THR A 775 -36.49 0.60 -16.95
C THR A 775 -36.22 2.07 -16.70
N TYR A 776 -35.06 2.53 -17.16
CA TYR A 776 -34.69 3.94 -17.16
C TYR A 776 -35.03 4.55 -18.52
N THR A 777 -35.71 5.69 -18.54
CA THR A 777 -36.04 6.45 -19.75
C THR A 777 -35.34 7.80 -19.67
N ALA A 778 -34.38 8.02 -20.56
CA ALA A 778 -33.62 9.24 -20.64
C ALA A 778 -34.48 10.40 -21.20
N GLY A 779 -34.24 11.61 -20.69
CA GLY A 779 -34.68 12.83 -21.34
C GLY A 779 -33.83 13.16 -22.57
N ASP A 780 -34.06 14.34 -23.15
CA ASP A 780 -33.34 14.80 -24.37
C ASP A 780 -31.91 15.29 -24.08
N LYS A 781 -31.47 15.32 -22.82
CA LYS A 781 -30.16 15.85 -22.42
C LYS A 781 -29.16 14.71 -22.23
N ALA A 782 -28.03 14.81 -22.90
CA ALA A 782 -26.85 14.00 -22.60
C ALA A 782 -26.25 14.35 -21.24
N GLY A 783 -25.53 13.40 -20.64
CA GLY A 783 -24.86 13.55 -19.35
C GLY A 783 -24.85 12.26 -18.54
N VAL A 784 -24.37 12.35 -17.30
CA VAL A 784 -24.35 11.25 -16.34
C VAL A 784 -25.48 11.46 -15.34
N ASP A 785 -26.25 10.41 -15.09
CA ASP A 785 -27.33 10.36 -14.11
C ASP A 785 -27.18 9.12 -13.22
N HIS A 786 -27.92 9.08 -12.11
CA HIS A 786 -27.96 7.94 -11.22
C HIS A 786 -29.39 7.68 -10.75
N PHE A 787 -29.70 6.42 -10.48
CA PHE A 787 -30.89 6.05 -9.72
C PHE A 787 -30.53 5.07 -8.61
N ASN A 788 -31.23 5.18 -7.49
CA ASN A 788 -31.08 4.27 -6.35
C ASN A 788 -32.02 3.07 -6.52
N VAL A 789 -31.52 1.91 -6.14
CA VAL A 789 -32.26 0.65 -6.02
C VAL A 789 -32.27 0.26 -4.55
N THR A 790 -33.45 0.25 -3.93
CA THR A 790 -33.64 -0.32 -2.60
C THR A 790 -34.03 -1.78 -2.75
N ILE A 791 -33.17 -2.67 -2.26
CA ILE A 791 -33.39 -4.11 -2.18
C ILE A 791 -33.98 -4.42 -0.81
N SER A 792 -35.02 -5.23 -0.78
CA SER A 792 -35.60 -5.79 0.44
C SER A 792 -35.90 -7.27 0.24
N ASP A 793 -35.98 -8.04 1.31
CA ASP A 793 -36.20 -9.49 1.22
C ASP A 793 -37.17 -10.01 2.28
N ASP A 794 -37.60 -11.28 2.15
CA ASP A 794 -38.62 -11.85 3.04
C ASP A 794 -38.12 -12.23 4.45
N GLU A 795 -36.83 -11.98 4.71
CA GLU A 795 -36.16 -12.16 6.00
C GLU A 795 -35.93 -10.82 6.73
N GLY A 796 -36.28 -9.69 6.09
CA GLY A 796 -36.20 -8.35 6.68
C GLY A 796 -34.88 -7.62 6.44
N SER A 797 -34.01 -8.13 5.57
CA SER A 797 -32.80 -7.42 5.13
C SER A 797 -33.15 -6.29 4.16
N THR A 798 -32.37 -5.21 4.21
CA THR A 798 -32.48 -4.09 3.26
C THR A 798 -31.10 -3.61 2.84
N TRP A 799 -30.95 -3.27 1.56
CA TRP A 799 -29.72 -2.68 1.03
C TRP A 799 -30.02 -1.70 -0.09
N GLU A 800 -29.49 -0.48 -0.01
CA GLU A 800 -29.58 0.52 -1.08
C GLU A 800 -28.32 0.48 -1.94
N ARG A 801 -28.49 0.48 -3.27
CA ARG A 801 -27.40 0.52 -4.24
C ARG A 801 -27.67 1.62 -5.28
N SER A 802 -26.62 2.30 -5.72
CA SER A 802 -26.70 3.24 -6.84
C SER A 802 -26.45 2.50 -8.16
N VAL A 803 -27.17 2.88 -9.21
CA VAL A 803 -26.91 2.48 -10.59
C VAL A 803 -26.68 3.73 -11.43
N GLY A 804 -25.50 3.81 -12.05
CA GLY A 804 -25.14 4.88 -12.97
C GLY A 804 -25.82 4.74 -14.33
N VAL A 805 -26.13 5.86 -14.97
CA VAL A 805 -26.66 5.90 -16.34
C VAL A 805 -25.90 6.96 -17.12
N ALA A 806 -25.18 6.56 -18.15
CA ALA A 806 -24.54 7.49 -19.07
C ALA A 806 -25.42 7.67 -20.31
N ILE A 807 -25.80 8.93 -20.56
CA ILE A 807 -26.72 9.34 -21.61
C ILE A 807 -25.92 10.06 -22.69
N PHE A 808 -25.77 9.45 -23.86
CA PHE A 808 -25.00 10.03 -24.98
C PHE A 808 -25.43 9.44 -26.33
N GLU A 809 -25.14 10.18 -27.40
CA GLU A 809 -25.39 9.72 -28.76
C GLU A 809 -24.60 8.44 -29.05
N ASP A 810 -25.16 7.54 -29.85
CA ASP A 810 -24.56 6.25 -30.19
C ASP A 810 -24.32 5.29 -29.01
N ALA A 811 -24.93 5.50 -27.84
CA ALA A 811 -24.85 4.57 -26.70
C ALA A 811 -25.24 3.12 -27.06
N ASP A 812 -26.14 2.93 -28.02
CA ASP A 812 -26.56 1.62 -28.54
C ASP A 812 -25.44 0.86 -29.27
N SER A 813 -24.32 1.53 -29.59
CA SER A 813 -23.14 0.93 -30.26
C SER A 813 -22.09 0.39 -29.30
N VAL A 814 -22.30 0.57 -27.98
CA VAL A 814 -21.37 0.16 -26.94
C VAL A 814 -21.75 -1.22 -26.45
N GLU A 815 -20.96 -2.22 -26.81
CA GLU A 815 -21.08 -3.61 -26.34
C GLU A 815 -20.25 -3.90 -25.09
#